data_AF-A0A4R8DHQ1-F1
#
_entry.id   AF-A0A4R8DHQ1-F1
#
_cell.length_a   1.000
_cell.length_b   1.000
_cell.length_c   1.000
_cell.angle_alpha   90.00
_cell.angle_beta   90.00
_cell.angle_gamma   90.00
#
_symmetry.space_group_name_H-M   'P 1'
#
loop_
_entity.id
_entity.type
_entity.pdbx_description
1 polymer ?
#
loop_
_entity_poly.entity_id
_entity_poly.type
_entity_poly.pdbx_seq_one_letter_code
_entity_poly.pdbx_strand_id
1 'polypeptide(L)'
;MIKLLTDLPWTTIGEILIYLVSALLLVYFTVISATDLQMIKSKVLRDRDAEILQYYFLPTASLTIQAVAEVSIIVGSNTGLIVGLTLANLVLESKVNIEPDTENTIAVSYVPFIFANDEVDVTTNDLGLLQNVAFTSDDRVTSVVAEIADLPKALLGRGAEMRDSERIEQVTEPTIYRKETFKNTFIITAGEMETGSFKRQWTLRTDGLAFGQDNQLQLVLEASFATGRKNGLKADVYNGLLTRPLVKRTIPISVTQVNGPRLLTGNTFNITALVPDVSTVLTVPMKRYFFVKVKSNPAFSNGLLQKMHLEKPSEAEAFISIPVRLLKAIFSIPSELFHFRITRLQEQNALETELKKARALQDNTAAPQRPGPLAAADQPTTPPEIQDGTKFGNLPSPPGKTGSIRNAAGPMKLMARMAKGASAALGAPKVPCQWYSKFNGIWGYYGNKTANTCTAAAAAHLIISWKAVNNPANVALPLVSAVLDAYTKAGGTADGLSIFNMLFYWQDKGIGGDIVGDFQKVKANDFDTLKMATFWYGGSLVSLNLPGTIQDDAASTRWSIPAGDPPGKSLHTVTVLGYDTDDTIFAVSWGRIVTIDRSFYEKYNQETWVAISTTDWLNGEVSPSDATEEALEQQITTFSQQV
;
A
#
# COMPACT_ATOMS: atom_id res chain seq x y z
N MET A 1 36.02 47.99 13.45
CA MET A 1 35.96 46.70 12.75
C MET A 1 35.82 46.87 11.24
N ILE A 2 34.69 47.32 10.68
CA ILE A 2 34.54 47.54 9.22
C ILE A 2 35.69 48.39 8.64
N LYS A 3 35.98 49.55 9.23
CA LYS A 3 37.09 50.43 8.84
C LYS A 3 38.51 49.84 9.05
N LEU A 4 38.61 48.72 9.77
CA LEU A 4 39.88 47.99 9.96
C LEU A 4 40.04 46.89 8.88
N LEU A 5 38.92 46.40 8.34
CA LEU A 5 38.87 45.43 7.26
C LEU A 5 39.03 46.08 5.88
N THR A 6 38.67 47.36 5.72
CA THR A 6 38.85 48.11 4.46
C THR A 6 40.30 48.48 4.16
N ASP A 7 41.13 48.58 5.20
CA ASP A 7 42.49 49.13 5.12
C ASP A 7 43.54 48.00 5.02
N LEU A 8 43.11 46.73 5.12
CA LEU A 8 43.95 45.55 4.94
C LEU A 8 44.07 45.18 3.44
N PRO A 9 45.27 44.79 2.96
CA PRO A 9 45.40 44.25 1.61
C PRO A 9 44.63 42.93 1.48
N TRP A 10 44.01 42.72 0.32
CA TRP A 10 43.13 41.56 0.04
C TRP A 10 43.80 40.20 0.30
N THR A 11 45.12 40.10 0.15
CA THR A 11 45.90 38.89 0.47
C THR A 11 45.81 38.53 1.96
N THR A 12 46.01 39.50 2.86
CA THR A 12 45.93 39.29 4.31
C THR A 12 44.51 38.95 4.77
N ILE A 13 43.49 39.51 4.12
CA ILE A 13 42.09 39.13 4.37
C ILE A 13 41.86 37.65 3.99
N GLY A 14 42.41 37.21 2.85
CA GLY A 14 42.37 35.81 2.41
C GLY A 14 43.07 34.85 3.37
N GLU A 15 44.28 35.19 3.83
CA GLU A 15 45.04 34.38 4.81
C GLU A 15 44.28 34.24 6.14
N ILE A 16 43.77 35.35 6.69
CA ILE A 16 42.96 35.34 7.93
C ILE A 16 41.72 34.45 7.75
N LEU A 17 41.05 34.51 6.60
CA LEU A 17 39.89 33.68 6.31
C LEU A 17 40.26 32.19 6.26
N ILE A 18 41.39 31.83 5.62
CA ILE A 18 41.88 30.45 5.56
C ILE A 18 42.19 29.90 6.95
N TYR A 19 42.90 30.65 7.80
CA TYR A 19 43.18 30.22 9.17
C TYR A 19 41.92 30.09 10.03
N LEU A 20 40.96 31.01 9.89
CA LEU A 20 39.70 30.96 10.62
C LEU A 20 38.83 29.76 10.20
N VAL A 21 38.73 29.46 8.90
CA VAL A 21 38.06 28.26 8.39
C VAL A 21 38.77 26.99 8.87
N SER A 22 40.10 26.96 8.86
CA SER A 22 40.89 25.80 9.30
C SER A 22 40.72 25.52 10.80
N ALA A 23 40.68 26.58 11.63
CA ALA A 23 40.41 26.48 13.07
C ALA A 23 38.97 26.00 13.35
N LEU A 24 37.98 26.51 12.63
CA LEU A 24 36.59 26.04 12.73
C LEU A 24 36.45 24.56 12.34
N LEU A 25 37.09 24.13 11.26
CA LEU A 25 37.11 22.72 10.86
C LEU A 25 37.79 21.83 11.92
N LEU A 26 38.92 22.27 12.51
CA LEU A 26 39.59 21.51 13.57
C LEU A 26 38.72 21.34 14.82
N VAL A 27 38.05 22.41 15.26
CA VAL A 27 37.09 22.35 16.39
C VAL A 27 35.93 21.41 16.03
N TYR A 28 35.38 21.53 14.83
CA TYR A 28 34.29 20.68 14.33
C TYR A 28 34.67 19.19 14.34
N PHE A 29 35.83 18.81 13.76
CA PHE A 29 36.32 17.42 13.80
C PHE A 29 36.60 16.92 15.21
N THR A 30 37.09 17.79 16.11
CA THR A 30 37.35 17.42 17.52
C THR A 30 36.04 17.12 18.24
N VAL A 31 35.02 17.97 18.10
CA VAL A 31 33.68 17.72 18.67
C VAL A 31 33.08 16.44 18.11
N ILE A 32 33.12 16.27 16.79
CA ILE A 32 32.62 15.08 16.08
C ILE A 32 33.19 13.78 16.67
N SER A 33 34.52 13.72 16.82
CA SER A 33 35.20 12.51 17.27
C SER A 33 34.90 12.12 18.72
N ALA A 34 34.42 13.09 19.52
CA ALA A 34 34.06 12.90 20.93
C ALA A 34 32.56 12.65 21.17
N THR A 35 31.68 12.95 20.21
CA THR A 35 30.22 12.88 20.40
C THR A 35 29.58 11.59 19.86
N ASP A 36 28.70 10.98 20.64
CA ASP A 36 27.86 9.86 20.19
C ASP A 36 26.78 10.34 19.20
N LEU A 37 26.77 9.76 18.00
CA LEU A 37 25.84 10.11 16.92
C LEU A 37 24.48 9.40 17.02
N GLN A 38 24.21 8.68 18.10
CA GLN A 38 22.86 8.21 18.41
C GLN A 38 21.93 9.41 18.58
N MET A 39 20.88 9.45 17.77
CA MET A 39 19.79 10.42 17.90
C MET A 39 18.79 9.97 18.97
N ILE A 40 18.53 8.67 19.03
CA ILE A 40 17.54 8.04 19.91
C ILE A 40 18.22 7.01 20.79
N LYS A 41 17.87 7.03 22.08
CA LYS A 41 18.18 5.96 23.03
C LYS A 41 16.90 5.43 23.64
N SER A 42 16.78 4.10 23.72
CA SER A 42 15.69 3.43 24.44
C SER A 42 16.19 3.01 25.81
N LYS A 43 15.54 3.48 26.88
CA LYS A 43 15.82 3.09 28.26
C LYS A 43 14.72 2.16 28.77
N VAL A 44 15.11 1.04 29.39
CA VAL A 44 14.17 0.17 30.10
C VAL A 44 13.86 0.83 31.44
N LEU A 45 12.59 1.15 31.70
CA LEU A 45 12.22 1.79 32.95
C LEU A 45 11.95 0.76 34.04
N ARG A 46 12.58 1.00 35.18
CA ARG A 46 12.27 0.37 36.47
C ARG A 46 11.62 1.39 37.42
N ASP A 47 12.03 2.65 37.32
CA ASP A 47 11.51 3.82 38.04
C ASP A 47 11.15 4.96 37.07
N ARG A 48 10.32 5.93 37.49
CA ARG A 48 9.64 6.91 36.60
C ARG A 48 10.41 8.22 36.32
N ASP A 49 11.60 8.42 36.87
CA ASP A 49 12.23 9.74 36.94
C ASP A 49 13.23 10.03 35.80
N ALA A 50 12.74 10.26 34.58
CA ALA A 50 13.58 10.74 33.48
C ALA A 50 12.84 11.67 32.50
N GLU A 51 13.60 12.55 31.83
CA GLU A 51 13.12 13.31 30.67
C GLU A 51 12.96 12.39 29.47
N ILE A 52 11.72 12.21 29.02
CA ILE A 52 11.30 11.16 28.08
C ILE A 52 10.42 11.79 27.01
N LEU A 53 10.71 11.46 25.75
CA LEU A 53 9.94 11.91 24.59
C LEU A 53 8.62 11.14 24.46
N GLN A 54 8.70 9.81 24.55
CA GLN A 54 7.56 8.90 24.42
C GLN A 54 7.80 7.59 25.18
N TYR A 55 6.73 6.99 25.69
CA TYR A 55 6.74 5.67 26.31
C TYR A 55 6.12 4.65 25.34
N TYR A 56 6.63 3.42 25.33
CA TYR A 56 6.03 2.33 24.56
C TYR A 56 6.35 0.95 25.16
N PHE A 57 5.67 -0.08 24.67
CA PHE A 57 5.87 -1.48 25.04
C PHE A 57 6.41 -2.30 23.87
N LEU A 58 7.19 -3.34 24.17
CA LEU A 58 7.53 -4.36 23.18
C LEU A 58 6.28 -5.17 22.81
N PRO A 59 6.13 -5.62 21.56
CA PRO A 59 5.01 -6.49 21.20
C PRO A 59 5.17 -7.88 21.83
N THR A 60 4.09 -8.42 22.35
CA THR A 60 3.91 -9.86 22.59
C THR A 60 2.63 -10.32 21.86
N ALA A 61 2.24 -11.58 21.99
CA ALA A 61 1.02 -12.06 21.34
C ALA A 61 0.24 -13.09 22.16
N SER A 62 -1.07 -12.94 22.15
CA SER A 62 -2.04 -14.00 22.47
C SER A 62 -2.55 -14.66 21.18
N LEU A 63 -3.07 -15.88 21.31
CA LEU A 63 -3.67 -16.60 20.20
C LEU A 63 -5.15 -16.89 20.51
N THR A 64 -6.04 -16.32 19.71
CA THR A 64 -7.45 -16.71 19.72
C THR A 64 -7.64 -17.92 18.81
N ILE A 65 -8.16 -19.01 19.37
CA ILE A 65 -8.53 -20.22 18.62
C ILE A 65 -10.05 -20.33 18.60
N GLN A 66 -10.63 -20.20 17.41
CA GLN A 66 -12.02 -20.54 17.18
C GLN A 66 -12.09 -22.04 16.84
N ALA A 67 -12.68 -22.81 17.75
CA ALA A 67 -12.98 -24.22 17.53
C ALA A 67 -14.40 -24.37 17.02
N VAL A 68 -14.54 -25.08 15.90
CA VAL A 68 -15.82 -25.44 15.29
C VAL A 68 -15.95 -26.96 15.29
N ALA A 69 -16.82 -27.47 16.17
CA ALA A 69 -17.11 -28.89 16.31
C ALA A 69 -18.43 -29.21 15.62
N GLU A 70 -18.39 -30.08 14.62
CA GLU A 70 -19.56 -30.65 13.97
C GLU A 70 -19.88 -31.98 14.67
N VAL A 71 -21.06 -32.08 15.29
CA VAL A 71 -21.48 -33.28 16.03
C VAL A 71 -22.68 -33.89 15.34
N SER A 72 -22.55 -35.15 14.93
CA SER A 72 -23.67 -35.97 14.48
C SER A 72 -24.47 -36.45 15.70
N ILE A 73 -25.70 -35.98 15.83
CA ILE A 73 -26.66 -36.41 16.84
C ILE A 73 -27.49 -37.57 16.26
N ILE A 74 -27.43 -38.72 16.93
CA ILE A 74 -28.22 -39.90 16.59
C ILE A 74 -29.47 -39.88 17.46
N VAL A 75 -30.63 -39.62 16.85
CA VAL A 75 -31.93 -39.63 17.52
C VAL A 75 -32.61 -40.98 17.27
N GLY A 76 -33.13 -41.61 18.32
CA GLY A 76 -33.84 -42.87 18.24
C GLY A 76 -35.19 -42.70 17.55
N SER A 77 -35.39 -43.36 16.41
CA SER A 77 -36.60 -43.25 15.57
C SER A 77 -37.92 -43.47 16.32
N ASN A 78 -37.89 -44.29 17.37
CA ASN A 78 -39.08 -44.75 18.09
C ASN A 78 -39.30 -43.99 19.41
N THR A 79 -38.34 -43.19 19.86
CA THR A 79 -38.37 -42.51 21.16
C THR A 79 -38.21 -40.99 21.07
N GLY A 80 -37.67 -40.47 19.96
CA GLY A 80 -37.28 -39.06 19.85
C GLY A 80 -36.12 -38.64 20.77
N LEU A 81 -35.57 -39.58 21.54
CA LEU A 81 -34.45 -39.34 22.48
C LEU A 81 -33.12 -39.43 21.73
N ILE A 82 -32.11 -38.68 22.21
CA ILE A 82 -30.74 -38.84 21.71
C ILE A 82 -30.19 -40.18 22.22
N VAL A 83 -29.84 -41.06 21.28
CA VAL A 83 -29.22 -42.37 21.51
C VAL A 83 -27.70 -42.28 21.43
N GLY A 84 -27.15 -41.28 20.74
CA GLY A 84 -25.70 -41.05 20.69
C GLY A 84 -25.30 -39.68 20.17
N LEU A 85 -24.11 -39.24 20.58
CA LEU A 85 -23.41 -38.05 20.08
C LEU A 85 -22.05 -38.49 19.54
N THR A 86 -21.75 -38.15 18.29
CA THR A 86 -20.47 -38.44 17.64
C THR A 86 -19.87 -37.15 17.11
N LEU A 87 -18.66 -36.79 17.54
CA LEU A 87 -17.89 -35.71 16.91
C LEU A 87 -17.53 -36.16 15.48
N ALA A 88 -18.13 -35.49 14.49
CA ALA A 88 -17.97 -35.78 13.07
C ALA A 88 -16.80 -35.02 12.46
N ASN A 89 -16.58 -33.78 12.90
CA ASN A 89 -15.47 -32.93 12.45
C ASN A 89 -15.07 -31.95 13.55
N LEU A 90 -13.81 -31.54 13.58
CA LEU A 90 -13.31 -30.47 14.43
C LEU A 90 -12.31 -29.62 13.63
N VAL A 91 -12.68 -28.37 13.38
CA VAL A 91 -11.82 -27.38 12.74
C VAL A 91 -11.34 -26.40 13.82
N LEU A 92 -10.04 -26.12 13.84
CA LEU A 92 -9.43 -25.10 14.70
C LEU A 92 -8.87 -23.99 13.83
N GLU A 93 -9.50 -22.82 13.84
CA GLU A 93 -9.01 -21.61 13.19
C GLU A 93 -8.30 -20.73 14.21
N SER A 94 -7.14 -20.15 13.85
CA SER A 94 -6.34 -19.34 14.77
C SER A 94 -6.13 -17.92 14.27
N LYS A 95 -6.32 -16.95 15.16
CA LYS A 95 -5.98 -15.54 14.95
C LYS A 95 -4.96 -15.11 15.99
N VAL A 96 -3.84 -14.57 15.53
CA VAL A 96 -2.84 -13.90 16.38
C VAL A 96 -3.35 -12.52 16.75
N ASN A 97 -3.35 -12.18 18.04
CA ASN A 97 -3.56 -10.81 18.50
C ASN A 97 -2.23 -10.30 19.07
N ILE A 98 -1.76 -9.16 18.57
CA ILE A 98 -0.56 -8.50 19.11
C ILE A 98 -1.00 -7.61 20.27
N GLU A 99 -0.34 -7.76 21.42
CA GLU A 99 -0.64 -7.06 22.67
C GLU A 99 0.64 -6.52 23.31
N PRO A 100 0.57 -5.48 24.17
CA PRO A 100 1.76 -4.89 24.79
C PRO A 100 2.35 -5.80 25.88
N ASP A 101 3.67 -5.99 25.85
CA ASP A 101 4.42 -6.61 26.95
C ASP A 101 4.60 -5.62 28.10
N THR A 102 3.65 -5.63 29.02
CA THR A 102 3.58 -4.69 30.15
C THR A 102 4.62 -4.93 31.23
N GLU A 103 5.41 -6.02 31.17
CA GLU A 103 6.54 -6.23 32.10
C GLU A 103 7.66 -5.21 31.89
N ASN A 104 7.82 -4.70 30.67
CA ASN A 104 8.95 -3.85 30.28
C ASN A 104 8.44 -2.57 29.60
N THR A 105 8.29 -1.49 30.37
CA THR A 105 8.03 -0.16 29.81
C THR A 105 9.32 0.41 29.23
N ILE A 106 9.32 0.77 27.95
CA ILE A 106 10.46 1.37 27.27
C ILE A 106 10.23 2.88 27.13
N ALA A 107 11.20 3.65 27.59
CA ALA A 107 11.24 5.10 27.40
C ALA A 107 12.15 5.47 26.24
N VAL A 108 11.67 6.31 25.33
CA VAL A 108 12.44 6.91 24.24
C VAL A 108 12.97 8.25 24.70
N SER A 109 14.30 8.42 24.67
CA SER A 109 14.94 9.71 24.89
C SER A 109 15.65 10.16 23.62
N TYR A 110 15.41 11.42 23.24
CA TYR A 110 16.15 12.11 22.19
C TYR A 110 17.45 12.67 22.78
N VAL A 111 18.57 12.49 22.07
CA VAL A 111 19.90 12.96 22.48
C VAL A 111 20.27 14.15 21.59
N PRO A 112 20.12 15.40 22.03
CA PRO A 112 20.34 16.58 21.18
C PRO A 112 21.80 16.72 20.71
N PHE A 113 21.99 17.25 19.50
CA PHE A 113 23.31 17.55 18.95
C PHE A 113 23.37 18.99 18.42
N ILE A 114 24.39 19.75 18.83
CA ILE A 114 24.47 21.21 18.64
C ILE A 114 24.55 21.66 17.17
N PHE A 115 24.98 20.79 16.25
CA PHE A 115 25.07 21.08 14.82
C PHE A 115 23.95 20.44 13.99
N ALA A 116 23.06 19.65 14.59
CA ALA A 116 21.91 19.08 13.89
C ALA A 116 20.67 19.96 14.06
N ASN A 117 19.84 19.98 13.03
CA ASN A 117 18.42 20.31 13.14
C ASN A 117 17.66 19.00 12.95
N ASP A 118 17.28 18.37 14.06
CA ASP A 118 16.57 17.10 14.04
C ASP A 118 15.06 17.33 14.22
N GLU A 119 14.28 16.78 13.30
CA GLU A 119 12.85 16.55 13.46
C GLU A 119 12.65 15.08 13.83
N VAL A 120 11.99 14.83 14.95
CA VAL A 120 11.74 13.49 15.50
C VAL A 120 10.27 13.40 15.88
N ASP A 121 9.54 12.52 15.20
CA ASP A 121 8.16 12.15 15.53
C ASP A 121 8.12 10.66 15.90
N VAL A 122 7.65 10.34 17.11
CA VAL A 122 7.56 8.98 17.65
C VAL A 122 6.13 8.75 18.11
N THR A 123 5.39 7.93 17.38
CA THR A 123 3.98 7.66 17.63
C THR A 123 3.74 6.22 18.09
N THR A 124 2.82 6.07 19.04
CA THR A 124 2.29 4.78 19.49
C THR A 124 0.80 4.69 19.20
N ASN A 125 0.30 3.47 18.98
CA ASN A 125 -1.13 3.21 18.92
C ASN A 125 -1.78 3.25 20.33
N ASP A 126 -3.11 3.06 20.39
CA ASP A 126 -3.89 3.05 21.64
C ASP A 126 -3.48 1.96 22.66
N LEU A 127 -2.68 0.97 22.23
CA LEU A 127 -2.12 -0.08 23.08
C LEU A 127 -0.71 0.26 23.61
N GLY A 128 -0.17 1.45 23.29
CA GLY A 128 1.19 1.85 23.63
C GLY A 128 2.28 1.10 22.84
N LEU A 129 1.95 0.51 21.70
CA LEU A 129 2.91 -0.13 20.79
C LEU A 129 3.37 0.87 19.72
N LEU A 130 4.65 0.84 19.33
CA LEU A 130 5.17 1.70 18.25
C LEU A 130 4.38 1.52 16.95
N GLN A 131 4.04 2.63 16.30
CA GLN A 131 3.29 2.67 15.05
C GLN A 131 4.10 3.33 13.93
N ASN A 132 4.52 4.58 14.12
CA ASN A 132 5.39 5.25 13.17
C ASN A 132 6.50 5.99 13.93
N VAL A 133 7.73 5.88 13.43
CA VAL A 133 8.80 6.81 13.80
C VAL A 133 9.34 7.42 12.53
N ALA A 134 9.17 8.73 12.40
CA ALA A 134 9.76 9.52 11.34
C ALA A 134 10.91 10.34 11.94
N PHE A 135 12.05 10.34 11.27
CA PHE A 135 13.10 11.30 11.58
C PHE A 135 13.72 11.92 10.35
N THR A 136 14.04 13.21 10.48
CA THR A 136 14.89 13.95 9.55
C THR A 136 15.99 14.61 10.36
N SER A 137 17.24 14.24 10.11
CA SER A 137 18.41 14.95 10.61
C SER A 137 18.96 15.82 9.49
N ASP A 138 19.11 17.12 9.72
CA ASP A 138 19.76 18.04 8.78
C ASP A 138 20.99 18.68 9.41
N ASP A 139 22.10 18.77 8.67
CA ASP A 139 23.34 19.37 9.16
C ASP A 139 23.30 20.89 8.96
N ARG A 140 23.23 21.62 10.09
CA ARG A 140 23.11 23.08 10.12
C ARG A 140 24.34 23.80 9.57
N VAL A 141 25.48 23.11 9.39
CA VAL A 141 26.65 23.69 8.70
C VAL A 141 26.26 24.21 7.31
N THR A 142 25.28 23.60 6.64
CA THR A 142 24.80 24.07 5.33
C THR A 142 23.68 25.11 5.43
N SER A 143 22.80 25.05 6.44
CA SER A 143 21.66 25.97 6.56
C SER A 143 22.06 27.35 7.10
N VAL A 144 23.09 27.45 7.93
CA VAL A 144 23.65 28.75 8.38
C VAL A 144 24.16 29.61 7.21
N VAL A 145 24.49 28.99 6.07
CA VAL A 145 24.86 29.68 4.82
C VAL A 145 23.62 30.07 3.99
N ALA A 146 22.48 29.40 4.18
CA ALA A 146 21.26 29.58 3.39
C ALA A 146 20.19 30.45 4.07
N GLU A 147 20.13 30.52 5.40
CA GLU A 147 19.15 31.32 6.16
C GLU A 147 19.32 32.85 6.00
N ILE A 148 20.33 33.30 5.24
CA ILE A 148 20.48 34.70 4.82
C ILE A 148 19.60 35.02 3.57
N ALA A 149 19.16 34.00 2.82
CA ALA A 149 18.62 34.19 1.46
C ALA A 149 17.09 34.34 1.36
N ASP A 150 16.27 33.59 2.11
CA ASP A 150 14.83 33.47 1.81
C ASP A 150 13.89 33.31 3.02
N LEU A 151 12.82 34.14 3.05
CA LEU A 151 11.63 34.00 3.90
C LEU A 151 10.44 34.76 3.24
N PRO A 152 9.16 34.41 3.47
CA PRO A 152 8.51 33.18 2.99
C PRO A 152 7.10 33.44 2.40
N LYS A 153 6.46 32.43 1.77
CA LYS A 153 4.98 32.33 1.69
C LYS A 153 4.49 30.87 1.73
N ALA A 154 3.36 30.65 2.42
CA ALA A 154 2.69 29.36 2.58
C ALA A 154 1.15 29.52 2.53
N LEU A 155 0.45 28.39 2.71
CA LEU A 155 -0.91 28.18 3.29
C LEU A 155 -2.15 27.88 2.41
N LEU A 156 -2.96 26.93 2.94
CA LEU A 156 -4.37 26.49 2.66
C LEU A 156 -4.60 25.50 1.48
N GLY A 157 -5.51 24.50 1.55
CA GLY A 157 -6.56 24.15 2.54
C GLY A 157 -7.05 22.66 2.46
N ARG A 158 -8.15 22.27 3.16
CA ARG A 158 -8.41 20.90 3.69
C ARG A 158 -9.90 20.44 3.69
N GLY A 159 -10.20 19.12 3.63
CA GLY A 159 -11.42 18.41 4.15
C GLY A 159 -12.42 17.82 3.12
N ALA A 160 -13.42 16.95 3.44
CA ALA A 160 -13.63 15.89 4.48
C ALA A 160 -15.00 15.13 4.31
N GLU A 161 -15.06 13.79 4.57
CA GLU A 161 -16.19 12.88 5.02
C GLU A 161 -17.56 12.79 4.22
N MET A 162 -18.54 11.84 4.38
CA MET A 162 -18.96 10.85 5.43
C MET A 162 -20.02 9.75 4.95
N ARG A 163 -20.02 8.49 5.51
CA ARG A 163 -21.12 7.52 5.93
C ARG A 163 -22.39 7.13 5.06
N ASP A 164 -23.21 6.05 5.24
CA ASP A 164 -23.36 4.87 6.18
C ASP A 164 -24.35 3.71 5.69
N SER A 165 -24.25 2.46 6.23
CA SER A 165 -25.29 1.36 6.44
C SER A 165 -26.03 0.59 5.28
N GLU A 166 -26.90 -0.46 5.47
CA GLU A 166 -26.75 -1.86 6.03
C GLU A 166 -27.95 -2.86 5.70
N ARG A 167 -27.90 -4.16 6.12
CA ARG A 167 -28.96 -5.22 6.39
C ARG A 167 -29.35 -6.41 5.43
N ILE A 168 -30.04 -7.45 5.97
CA ILE A 168 -29.91 -8.94 5.74
C ILE A 168 -31.28 -9.73 5.81
N GLU A 169 -31.46 -10.93 5.17
CA GLU A 169 -32.03 -12.21 5.77
C GLU A 169 -32.14 -13.50 4.87
N GLN A 170 -32.48 -14.67 5.48
CA GLN A 170 -32.41 -16.08 4.97
C GLN A 170 -33.72 -16.90 5.19
N VAL A 171 -33.92 -18.08 4.53
CA VAL A 171 -34.79 -19.23 4.97
C VAL A 171 -34.25 -20.61 4.45
N THR A 172 -34.61 -21.73 5.10
CA THR A 172 -34.16 -23.15 4.90
C THR A 172 -35.36 -24.14 4.94
N GLU A 173 -35.19 -25.47 4.71
CA GLU A 173 -35.95 -26.62 5.34
C GLU A 173 -35.34 -28.02 4.94
N PRO A 174 -35.59 -29.15 5.66
CA PRO A 174 -34.65 -30.31 5.71
C PRO A 174 -35.24 -31.76 5.63
N THR A 175 -34.38 -32.80 5.79
CA THR A 175 -34.70 -34.11 6.41
C THR A 175 -33.44 -34.66 7.09
N ILE A 176 -33.58 -35.33 8.25
CA ILE A 176 -32.59 -35.17 9.34
C ILE A 176 -31.68 -36.39 9.60
N TYR A 177 -30.40 -36.23 9.28
CA TYR A 177 -29.33 -36.51 10.26
C TYR A 177 -29.07 -35.19 10.99
N ARG A 178 -29.28 -35.11 12.32
CA ARG A 178 -29.13 -33.83 13.03
C ARG A 178 -27.66 -33.60 13.31
N LYS A 179 -26.97 -32.98 12.35
CA LYS A 179 -25.66 -32.40 12.60
C LYS A 179 -25.84 -31.06 13.29
N GLU A 180 -25.18 -30.86 14.42
CA GLU A 180 -25.09 -29.57 15.08
C GLU A 180 -23.66 -29.05 15.05
N THR A 181 -23.54 -27.76 14.78
CA THR A 181 -22.26 -27.05 14.73
C THR A 181 -22.12 -26.22 15.99
N PHE A 182 -21.24 -26.67 16.88
CA PHE A 182 -20.86 -25.94 18.08
C PHE A 182 -19.65 -25.07 17.77
N LYS A 183 -19.68 -23.82 18.25
CA LYS A 183 -18.55 -22.89 18.17
C LYS A 183 -18.12 -22.51 19.58
N ASN A 184 -16.82 -22.47 19.81
CA ASN A 184 -16.24 -21.91 21.02
C ASN A 184 -14.93 -21.20 20.70
N THR A 185 -14.57 -20.23 21.52
CA THR A 185 -13.40 -19.39 21.33
C THR A 185 -12.51 -19.52 22.55
N PHE A 186 -11.34 -20.11 22.37
CA PHE A 186 -10.30 -20.17 23.39
C PHE A 186 -9.31 -19.04 23.17
N ILE A 187 -8.76 -18.50 24.26
CA ILE A 187 -7.63 -17.58 24.22
C ILE A 187 -6.47 -18.28 24.93
N ILE A 188 -5.38 -18.47 24.19
CA ILE A 188 -4.05 -18.73 24.76
C ILE A 188 -3.45 -17.36 25.03
N THR A 189 -3.26 -17.04 26.31
CA THR A 189 -2.66 -15.76 26.73
C THR A 189 -1.17 -15.70 26.36
N ALA A 190 -0.58 -14.49 26.28
CA ALA A 190 0.88 -14.38 26.10
C ALA A 190 1.66 -15.15 27.18
N GLY A 191 1.19 -15.15 28.44
CA GLY A 191 1.78 -15.94 29.52
C GLY A 191 1.78 -17.45 29.27
N GLU A 192 0.71 -18.00 28.67
CA GLU A 192 0.64 -19.42 28.28
C GLU A 192 1.48 -19.74 27.04
N MET A 193 1.64 -18.77 26.13
CA MET A 193 2.62 -18.85 25.04
C MET A 193 4.07 -18.86 25.55
N GLU A 194 4.34 -18.21 26.68
CA GLU A 194 5.64 -18.20 27.35
C GLU A 194 5.90 -19.46 28.19
N THR A 195 4.92 -19.98 28.93
CA THR A 195 5.04 -21.24 29.69
C THR A 195 4.97 -22.48 28.80
N GLY A 196 4.51 -22.34 27.55
CA GLY A 196 4.51 -23.41 26.55
C GLY A 196 3.45 -24.48 26.78
N SER A 197 2.45 -24.21 27.62
CA SER A 197 1.36 -25.17 27.85
C SER A 197 0.06 -24.51 28.25
N PHE A 198 -1.05 -25.10 27.82
CA PHE A 198 -2.39 -24.75 28.29
C PHE A 198 -3.30 -25.98 28.28
N LYS A 199 -4.36 -25.91 29.09
CA LYS A 199 -5.44 -26.90 29.13
C LYS A 199 -6.78 -26.17 29.21
N ARG A 200 -7.74 -26.57 28.38
CA ARG A 200 -9.12 -26.04 28.38
C ARG A 200 -10.10 -27.20 28.20
N GLN A 201 -11.24 -27.11 28.89
CA GLN A 201 -12.34 -28.07 28.79
C GLN A 201 -13.54 -27.39 28.12
N TRP A 202 -14.13 -28.07 27.15
CA TRP A 202 -15.29 -27.62 26.41
C TRP A 202 -16.39 -28.67 26.53
N THR A 203 -17.49 -28.30 27.18
CA THR A 203 -18.69 -29.14 27.28
C THR A 203 -19.67 -28.71 26.20
N LEU A 204 -20.03 -29.64 25.32
CA LEU A 204 -21.04 -29.44 24.29
C LEU A 204 -22.41 -29.75 24.88
N ARG A 205 -23.31 -28.77 24.86
CA ARG A 205 -24.68 -28.87 25.38
C ARG A 205 -25.68 -28.69 24.24
N THR A 206 -26.49 -29.72 24.03
CA THR A 206 -27.57 -29.81 23.04
C THR A 206 -28.87 -29.31 23.69
N ASP A 207 -29.06 -27.99 23.74
CA ASP A 207 -30.20 -27.39 24.46
C ASP A 207 -31.56 -27.81 23.84
N GLY A 208 -32.55 -28.07 24.71
CA GLY A 208 -33.94 -28.32 24.31
C GLY A 208 -34.30 -29.77 23.93
N LEU A 209 -33.41 -30.75 24.12
CA LEU A 209 -33.71 -32.17 23.94
C LEU A 209 -33.81 -32.90 25.29
N ALA A 210 -34.65 -33.93 25.38
CA ALA A 210 -34.80 -34.71 26.61
C ALA A 210 -33.72 -35.80 26.68
N PHE A 211 -32.96 -35.86 27.79
CA PHE A 211 -31.82 -36.75 27.95
C PHE A 211 -32.05 -37.85 28.98
N GLY A 212 -31.54 -39.06 28.69
CA GLY A 212 -31.10 -39.98 29.74
C GLY A 212 -29.82 -39.44 30.40
N GLN A 213 -29.57 -39.79 31.66
CA GLN A 213 -28.76 -38.96 32.59
C GLN A 213 -27.27 -38.67 32.23
N ASP A 214 -26.66 -39.30 31.22
CA ASP A 214 -25.19 -39.26 31.00
C ASP A 214 -24.70 -38.72 29.64
N ASN A 215 -25.56 -38.07 28.83
CA ASN A 215 -25.25 -37.73 27.43
C ASN A 215 -24.57 -36.35 27.19
N GLN A 216 -23.49 -36.02 27.91
CA GLN A 216 -22.66 -34.84 27.60
C GLN A 216 -21.38 -35.21 26.83
N LEU A 217 -21.13 -34.54 25.71
CA LEU A 217 -19.85 -34.64 25.00
C LEU A 217 -18.88 -33.58 25.52
N GLN A 218 -17.79 -34.02 26.16
CA GLN A 218 -16.74 -33.15 26.71
C GLN A 218 -15.43 -33.33 25.95
N LEU A 219 -14.90 -32.24 25.42
CA LEU A 219 -13.61 -32.17 24.74
C LEU A 219 -12.61 -31.43 25.62
N VAL A 220 -11.44 -32.02 25.83
CA VAL A 220 -10.29 -31.36 26.48
C VAL A 220 -9.27 -31.04 25.40
N LEU A 221 -8.96 -29.75 25.26
CA LEU A 221 -7.91 -29.25 24.39
C LEU A 221 -6.68 -29.00 25.27
N GLU A 222 -5.57 -29.66 24.95
CA GLU A 222 -4.33 -29.59 25.70
C GLU A 222 -3.16 -29.44 24.75
N ALA A 223 -2.26 -28.51 25.04
CA ALA A 223 -1.05 -28.29 24.25
C ALA A 223 0.18 -28.23 25.15
N SER A 224 1.30 -28.73 24.63
CA SER A 224 2.63 -28.59 25.22
C SER A 224 3.64 -28.37 24.10
N PHE A 225 4.38 -27.27 24.16
CA PHE A 225 5.27 -26.81 23.10
C PHE A 225 6.55 -26.16 23.65
N ALA A 226 7.59 -26.13 22.82
CA ALA A 226 8.89 -25.59 23.21
C ALA A 226 8.81 -24.07 23.50
N THR A 227 9.06 -23.72 24.75
CA THR A 227 9.12 -22.33 25.21
C THR A 227 10.34 -21.61 24.62
N GLY A 228 10.16 -20.37 24.20
CA GLY A 228 11.30 -19.45 24.10
C GLY A 228 11.66 -19.01 25.52
N ARG A 229 12.89 -19.27 25.98
CA ARG A 229 13.34 -18.74 27.27
C ARG A 229 13.32 -17.21 27.18
N LYS A 230 12.48 -16.54 27.98
CA LYS A 230 12.41 -15.08 28.04
C LYS A 230 13.78 -14.54 28.47
N ASN A 231 14.56 -14.09 27.49
CA ASN A 231 15.82 -13.41 27.74
C ASN A 231 15.46 -11.98 28.13
N GLY A 232 15.50 -11.68 29.43
CA GLY A 232 15.31 -10.33 29.92
C GLY A 232 16.24 -9.34 29.22
N LEU A 233 15.80 -8.09 29.11
CA LEU A 233 16.59 -7.01 28.52
C LEU A 233 17.91 -6.89 29.29
N LYS A 234 19.02 -7.22 28.61
CA LYS A 234 20.36 -7.37 29.22
C LYS A 234 20.99 -6.04 29.65
N ALA A 235 20.52 -4.92 29.11
CA ALA A 235 21.01 -3.58 29.40
C ALA A 235 19.84 -2.67 29.75
N ASP A 236 20.08 -1.65 30.56
CA ASP A 236 19.05 -0.64 30.87
C ASP A 236 18.93 0.43 29.78
N VAL A 237 19.93 0.58 28.89
CA VAL A 237 19.95 1.59 27.82
C VAL A 237 20.44 0.97 26.50
N TYR A 238 19.76 1.31 25.40
CA TYR A 238 20.03 0.82 24.05
C TYR A 238 20.13 1.96 23.04
N ASN A 239 21.00 1.78 22.05
CA ASN A 239 21.31 2.76 21.01
C ASN A 239 20.39 2.61 19.78
N GLY A 240 19.15 3.09 19.92
CA GLY A 240 18.10 3.02 18.90
C GLY A 240 16.74 2.68 19.50
N LEU A 241 15.78 2.28 18.66
CA LEU A 241 14.47 1.78 19.06
C LEU A 241 14.51 0.26 19.26
N LEU A 242 13.80 -0.26 20.25
CA LEU A 242 13.64 -1.71 20.47
C LEU A 242 12.36 -2.25 19.84
N THR A 243 12.45 -3.43 19.22
CA THR A 243 11.33 -4.22 18.68
C THR A 243 11.64 -5.72 18.82
N ARG A 244 10.70 -6.59 18.46
CA ARG A 244 10.91 -8.05 18.42
C ARG A 244 10.74 -8.59 17.00
N PRO A 245 11.53 -9.60 16.57
CA PRO A 245 11.31 -10.26 15.29
C PRO A 245 10.08 -11.16 15.36
N LEU A 246 9.49 -11.49 14.21
CA LEU A 246 8.51 -12.56 14.12
C LEU A 246 9.22 -13.92 14.04
N VAL A 247 8.74 -14.88 14.83
CA VAL A 247 9.17 -16.28 14.76
C VAL A 247 7.97 -17.18 14.47
N LYS A 248 8.18 -18.19 13.62
CA LYS A 248 7.18 -19.23 13.33
C LYS A 248 7.10 -20.19 14.53
N ARG A 249 5.94 -20.26 15.19
CA ARG A 249 5.64 -21.22 16.25
C ARG A 249 4.61 -22.22 15.76
N THR A 250 4.84 -23.49 16.04
CA THR A 250 3.88 -24.58 15.84
C THR A 250 3.40 -25.06 17.19
N ILE A 251 2.09 -25.03 17.41
CA ILE A 251 1.41 -25.41 18.64
C ILE A 251 0.65 -26.72 18.35
N PRO A 252 1.11 -27.87 18.87
CA PRO A 252 0.38 -29.13 18.79
C PRO A 252 -0.73 -29.11 19.85
N ILE A 253 -1.98 -29.21 19.41
CA ILE A 253 -3.16 -29.27 20.28
C ILE A 253 -3.73 -30.67 20.22
N SER A 254 -3.51 -31.44 21.28
CA SER A 254 -4.12 -32.74 21.49
C SER A 254 -5.56 -32.55 21.96
N VAL A 255 -6.51 -33.20 21.28
CA VAL A 255 -7.93 -33.18 21.66
C VAL A 255 -8.32 -34.55 22.20
N THR A 256 -8.78 -34.57 23.44
CA THR A 256 -9.21 -35.79 24.13
C THR A 256 -10.69 -35.70 24.48
N GLN A 257 -11.49 -36.65 23.99
CA GLN A 257 -12.86 -36.85 24.42
C GLN A 257 -12.87 -37.51 25.80
N VAL A 258 -13.51 -36.87 26.79
CA VAL A 258 -13.56 -37.38 28.18
C VAL A 258 -14.72 -38.36 28.38
N ASN A 259 -15.91 -38.03 27.84
CA ASN A 259 -17.15 -38.79 28.00
C ASN A 259 -17.82 -39.10 26.64
N GLY A 260 -18.63 -40.16 26.61
CA GLY A 260 -19.35 -40.65 25.41
C GLY A 260 -18.68 -41.85 24.72
N PRO A 261 -19.30 -42.40 23.65
CA PRO A 261 -18.74 -43.52 22.90
C PRO A 261 -17.36 -43.16 22.32
N ARG A 262 -16.34 -43.98 22.61
CA ARG A 262 -14.95 -43.79 22.17
C ARG A 262 -14.86 -43.77 20.64
N LEU A 263 -14.58 -42.59 20.06
CA LEU A 263 -14.35 -42.47 18.62
C LEU A 263 -13.10 -41.67 18.22
N LEU A 264 -12.61 -40.72 19.05
CA LEU A 264 -11.51 -39.81 18.65
C LEU A 264 -10.47 -39.51 19.76
N THR A 265 -9.97 -40.53 20.46
CA THR A 265 -8.81 -40.35 21.35
C THR A 265 -7.50 -40.32 20.56
N GLY A 266 -6.82 -39.17 20.52
CA GLY A 266 -5.44 -39.05 20.03
C GLY A 266 -5.19 -38.06 18.89
N ASN A 267 -6.22 -37.37 18.38
CA ASN A 267 -6.04 -36.38 17.32
C ASN A 267 -5.23 -35.17 17.84
N THR A 268 -4.12 -34.88 17.16
CA THR A 268 -3.26 -33.72 17.42
C THR A 268 -3.33 -32.77 16.24
N PHE A 269 -3.74 -31.54 16.47
CA PHE A 269 -3.87 -30.49 15.47
C PHE A 269 -2.67 -29.53 15.58
N ASN A 270 -1.95 -29.29 14.48
CA ASN A 270 -0.79 -28.41 14.48
C ASN A 270 -1.19 -27.01 14.00
N ILE A 271 -1.42 -26.09 14.94
CA ILE A 271 -1.64 -24.68 14.61
C ILE A 271 -0.28 -24.01 14.40
N THR A 272 -0.11 -23.32 13.27
CA THR A 272 1.14 -22.65 12.91
C THR A 272 0.90 -21.14 12.80
N ALA A 273 1.63 -20.34 13.56
CA ALA A 273 1.47 -18.89 13.61
C ALA A 273 2.83 -18.17 13.59
N LEU A 274 2.86 -16.96 13.03
CA LEU A 274 3.96 -16.00 13.22
C LEU A 274 3.63 -15.14 14.43
N VAL A 275 4.49 -15.18 15.46
CA VAL A 275 4.32 -14.42 16.70
C VAL A 275 5.61 -13.66 17.07
N PRO A 276 5.55 -12.57 17.85
CA PRO A 276 6.74 -11.87 18.31
C PRO A 276 7.63 -12.82 19.15
N ASP A 277 8.93 -12.86 18.88
CA ASP A 277 9.85 -13.68 19.66
C ASP A 277 10.23 -13.00 20.97
N VAL A 278 9.53 -13.33 22.05
CA VAL A 278 9.83 -12.85 23.42
C VAL A 278 11.27 -13.12 23.88
N SER A 279 11.98 -14.07 23.25
CA SER A 279 13.38 -14.39 23.57
C SER A 279 14.43 -13.53 22.86
N THR A 280 14.02 -12.71 21.88
CA THR A 280 14.92 -11.89 21.05
C THR A 280 14.43 -10.45 20.97
N VAL A 281 15.32 -9.50 21.20
CA VAL A 281 15.04 -8.06 21.02
C VAL A 281 16.01 -7.49 20.00
N LEU A 282 15.46 -6.83 18.99
CA LEU A 282 16.21 -6.13 17.95
C LEU A 282 16.31 -4.65 18.29
N THR A 283 17.46 -4.04 18.00
CA THR A 283 17.65 -2.59 18.06
C THR A 283 17.68 -2.02 16.64
N VAL A 284 16.71 -1.16 16.32
CA VAL A 284 16.66 -0.37 15.07
C VAL A 284 17.52 0.87 15.28
N PRO A 285 18.69 0.99 14.63
CA PRO A 285 19.64 2.06 14.91
C PRO A 285 19.19 3.39 14.30
N MET A 286 19.25 4.45 15.09
CA MET A 286 18.81 5.80 14.72
C MET A 286 20.01 6.75 14.83
N LYS A 287 20.79 6.86 13.75
CA LYS A 287 22.07 7.57 13.73
C LYS A 287 22.01 8.86 12.91
N ARG A 288 22.67 9.89 13.42
CA ARG A 288 23.07 11.06 12.64
C ARG A 288 24.24 10.72 11.73
N TYR A 289 24.37 11.47 10.66
CA TYR A 289 25.50 11.44 9.73
C TYR A 289 25.86 12.89 9.39
N PHE A 290 27.14 13.18 9.18
CA PHE A 290 27.61 14.54 8.97
C PHE A 290 27.44 15.00 7.53
N PHE A 291 27.22 16.30 7.35
CA PHE A 291 27.09 16.98 6.06
C PHE A 291 25.89 16.55 5.19
N VAL A 292 25.23 15.44 5.52
CA VAL A 292 24.12 14.87 4.76
C VAL A 292 22.81 14.99 5.52
N LYS A 293 21.77 15.46 4.83
CA LYS A 293 20.40 15.32 5.30
C LYS A 293 20.02 13.85 5.24
N VAL A 294 19.71 13.24 6.38
CA VAL A 294 19.27 11.85 6.46
C VAL A 294 17.83 11.80 6.91
N LYS A 295 16.99 11.18 6.08
CA LYS A 295 15.63 10.80 6.47
C LYS A 295 15.60 9.31 6.68
N SER A 296 15.00 8.84 7.76
CA SER A 296 14.60 7.44 7.82
C SER A 296 13.28 7.28 8.55
N ASN A 297 12.46 6.41 7.96
CA ASN A 297 11.08 6.17 8.37
C ASN A 297 10.92 4.66 8.61
N PRO A 298 11.38 4.12 9.75
CA PRO A 298 11.02 2.78 10.18
C PRO A 298 9.52 2.72 10.47
N ALA A 299 8.79 2.05 9.58
CA ALA A 299 7.36 1.81 9.71
C ALA A 299 7.12 0.60 10.60
N PHE A 300 6.31 0.76 11.66
CA PHE A 300 5.91 -0.31 12.55
C PHE A 300 4.43 -0.64 12.35
N SER A 301 4.04 -1.85 12.74
CA SER A 301 2.63 -2.23 12.87
C SER A 301 2.51 -3.01 14.16
N ASN A 302 1.75 -2.47 15.13
CA ASN A 302 1.64 -3.01 16.48
C ASN A 302 3.01 -3.33 17.11
N GLY A 303 3.96 -2.39 17.05
CA GLY A 303 5.31 -2.55 17.63
C GLY A 303 6.28 -3.41 16.82
N LEU A 304 5.83 -4.09 15.75
CA LEU A 304 6.66 -4.92 14.87
C LEU A 304 7.15 -4.11 13.67
N LEU A 305 8.47 -4.07 13.46
CA LEU A 305 9.07 -3.41 12.29
C LEU A 305 8.60 -4.10 10.99
N GLN A 306 7.95 -3.33 10.12
CA GLN A 306 7.47 -3.80 8.81
C GLN A 306 8.43 -3.45 7.68
N LYS A 307 8.94 -2.21 7.69
CA LYS A 307 9.79 -1.66 6.65
C LYS A 307 10.73 -0.62 7.24
N MET A 308 11.99 -0.61 6.81
CA MET A 308 12.92 0.47 7.07
C MET A 308 13.24 1.16 5.75
N HIS A 309 12.83 2.42 5.60
CA HIS A 309 13.27 3.26 4.49
C HIS A 309 14.32 4.24 4.99
N LEU A 310 15.50 4.25 4.36
CA LEU A 310 16.63 5.11 4.71
C LEU A 310 17.08 5.87 3.46
N GLU A 311 16.84 7.18 3.45
CA GLU A 311 17.33 8.11 2.45
C GLU A 311 18.61 8.75 3.00
N LYS A 312 19.77 8.32 2.50
CA LYS A 312 21.08 8.82 2.89
C LYS A 312 21.92 9.12 1.64
N PRO A 313 22.15 10.40 1.29
CA PRO A 313 23.07 10.75 0.20
C PRO A 313 24.53 10.52 0.62
N SER A 314 25.45 10.65 -0.34
CA SER A 314 26.89 10.40 -0.11
C SER A 314 27.52 11.47 0.78
N GLU A 315 28.09 11.07 1.92
CA GLU A 315 28.85 11.96 2.82
C GLU A 315 30.04 12.61 2.11
N ALA A 316 30.71 11.88 1.22
CA ALA A 316 31.85 12.39 0.45
C ALA A 316 31.42 13.46 -0.56
N GLU A 317 30.27 13.27 -1.23
CA GLU A 317 29.72 14.25 -2.17
C GLU A 317 29.29 15.53 -1.44
N ALA A 318 28.60 15.39 -0.31
CA ALA A 318 28.22 16.52 0.54
C ALA A 318 29.45 17.29 1.03
N PHE A 319 30.49 16.60 1.51
CA PHE A 319 31.74 17.20 1.97
C PHE A 319 32.46 17.98 0.86
N ILE A 320 32.60 17.39 -0.35
CA ILE A 320 33.18 18.07 -1.53
C ILE A 320 32.37 19.32 -1.92
N SER A 321 31.05 19.31 -1.70
CA SER A 321 30.19 20.46 -2.00
C SER A 321 30.40 21.65 -1.06
N ILE A 322 30.93 21.47 0.15
CA ILE A 322 31.06 22.55 1.16
C ILE A 322 32.02 23.65 0.69
N PRO A 323 33.28 23.38 0.28
CA PRO A 323 34.15 24.41 -0.30
C PRO A 323 33.51 25.10 -1.51
N VAL A 324 32.80 24.36 -2.38
CA VAL A 324 32.18 24.93 -3.58
C VAL A 324 31.02 25.87 -3.22
N ARG A 325 30.19 25.53 -2.23
CA ARG A 325 29.11 26.39 -1.73
C ARG A 325 29.66 27.63 -1.00
N LEU A 326 30.69 27.47 -0.17
CA LEU A 326 31.38 28.59 0.49
C LEU A 326 31.98 29.55 -0.53
N LEU A 327 32.70 29.05 -1.53
CA LEU A 327 33.25 29.87 -2.61
C LEU A 327 32.14 30.61 -3.37
N LYS A 328 31.05 29.93 -3.74
CA LYS A 328 29.90 30.57 -4.40
C LYS A 328 29.28 31.69 -3.55
N ALA A 329 29.09 31.49 -2.25
CA ALA A 329 28.56 32.50 -1.33
C ALA A 329 29.52 33.69 -1.13
N ILE A 330 30.84 33.44 -1.08
CA ILE A 330 31.85 34.50 -1.01
C ILE A 330 31.90 35.31 -2.33
N PHE A 331 31.75 34.65 -3.49
CA PHE A 331 31.76 35.30 -4.80
C PHE A 331 30.43 35.99 -5.18
N SER A 332 29.29 35.64 -4.57
CA SER A 332 28.01 36.34 -4.83
C SER A 332 27.90 37.69 -4.13
N ILE A 333 28.55 37.87 -2.96
CA ILE A 333 28.57 39.14 -2.21
C ILE A 333 29.07 40.32 -3.07
N PRO A 334 30.20 40.21 -3.83
CA PRO A 334 30.58 41.21 -4.81
C PRO A 334 29.49 41.54 -5.83
N SER A 335 28.81 40.55 -6.43
CA SER A 335 27.80 40.81 -7.46
C SER A 335 26.59 41.59 -6.95
N GLU A 336 26.14 41.33 -5.72
CA GLU A 336 25.04 42.08 -5.10
C GLU A 336 25.46 43.51 -4.73
N LEU A 337 26.68 43.70 -4.22
CA LEU A 337 27.26 45.02 -3.97
C LEU A 337 27.46 45.82 -5.27
N PHE A 338 27.83 45.17 -6.38
CA PHE A 338 27.89 45.79 -7.71
C PHE A 338 26.51 46.16 -8.22
N HIS A 339 25.51 45.29 -8.10
CA HIS A 339 24.13 45.62 -8.47
C HIS A 339 23.59 46.80 -7.66
N PHE A 340 23.75 46.80 -6.33
CA PHE A 340 23.37 47.92 -5.48
C PHE A 340 24.03 49.24 -5.91
N ARG A 341 25.33 49.19 -6.26
CA ARG A 341 26.05 50.36 -6.76
C ARG A 341 25.54 50.84 -8.12
N ILE A 342 25.20 49.91 -9.03
CA ILE A 342 24.63 50.23 -10.35
C ILE A 342 23.24 50.85 -10.20
N THR A 343 22.36 50.26 -9.40
CA THR A 343 21.01 50.80 -9.12
C THR A 343 21.11 52.21 -8.55
N ARG A 344 21.98 52.44 -7.55
CA ARG A 344 22.16 53.77 -6.96
C ARG A 344 22.71 54.81 -7.95
N LEU A 345 23.59 54.40 -8.87
CA LEU A 345 24.07 55.27 -9.95
C LEU A 345 22.97 55.58 -10.98
N GLN A 346 22.10 54.60 -11.30
CA GLN A 346 20.94 54.80 -12.18
C GLN A 346 19.92 55.75 -11.56
N GLU A 347 19.61 55.60 -10.26
CA GLU A 347 18.76 56.52 -9.50
C GLU A 347 19.32 57.95 -9.49
N GLN A 348 20.62 58.12 -9.23
CA GLN A 348 21.28 59.43 -9.28
C GLN A 348 21.19 60.07 -10.67
N ASN A 349 21.46 59.31 -11.74
CA ASN A 349 21.35 59.78 -13.12
C ASN A 349 19.89 60.14 -13.51
N ALA A 350 18.91 59.39 -13.03
CA ALA A 350 17.50 59.69 -13.24
C ALA A 350 17.11 61.01 -12.55
N LEU A 351 17.53 61.18 -11.30
CA LEU A 351 17.24 62.38 -10.50
C LEU A 351 17.91 63.63 -11.09
N GLU A 352 19.15 63.53 -11.59
CA GLU A 352 19.78 64.61 -12.37
C GLU A 352 19.02 64.95 -13.65
N THR A 353 18.47 63.94 -14.34
CA THR A 353 17.72 64.12 -15.58
C THR A 353 16.41 64.85 -15.34
N GLU A 354 15.70 64.54 -14.26
CA GLU A 354 14.52 65.30 -13.83
C GLU A 354 14.88 66.74 -13.44
N LEU A 355 15.98 66.95 -12.71
CA LEU A 355 16.45 68.28 -12.31
C LEU A 355 16.80 69.15 -13.54
N LYS A 356 17.40 68.57 -14.58
CA LYS A 356 17.66 69.24 -15.87
C LYS A 356 16.35 69.58 -16.61
N LYS A 357 15.36 68.68 -16.64
CA LYS A 357 14.03 68.95 -17.23
C LYS A 357 13.29 70.07 -16.49
N ALA A 358 13.33 70.08 -15.16
CA ALA A 358 12.70 71.12 -14.34
C ALA A 358 13.30 72.52 -14.61
N ARG A 359 14.63 72.62 -14.76
CA ARG A 359 15.29 73.87 -15.17
C ARG A 359 14.90 74.31 -16.58
N ALA A 360 14.91 73.41 -17.56
CA ALA A 360 14.50 73.73 -18.93
C ALA A 360 13.02 74.18 -19.03
N LEU A 361 12.15 73.74 -18.13
CA LEU A 361 10.77 74.23 -18.01
C LEU A 361 10.70 75.64 -17.40
N GLN A 362 11.54 75.95 -16.40
CA GLN A 362 11.65 77.32 -15.85
C GLN A 362 12.18 78.32 -16.88
N ASP A 363 13.21 77.93 -17.65
CA ASP A 363 13.81 78.79 -18.68
C ASP A 363 12.81 79.10 -19.82
N ASN A 364 11.95 78.14 -20.18
CA ASN A 364 10.90 78.34 -21.20
C ASN A 364 9.71 79.21 -20.74
N THR A 365 9.52 79.43 -19.44
CA THR A 365 8.44 80.33 -18.94
C THR A 365 8.75 81.83 -19.11
N ALA A 366 9.93 82.21 -19.61
CA ALA A 366 10.28 83.60 -19.91
C ALA A 366 9.89 84.08 -21.33
N ALA A 367 9.31 83.21 -22.17
CA ALA A 367 8.74 83.47 -23.50
C ALA A 367 7.42 84.31 -23.54
N PRO A 368 7.35 85.60 -23.96
CA PRO A 368 6.07 86.30 -24.07
C PRO A 368 5.17 85.72 -25.17
N GLN A 369 3.96 85.29 -24.81
CA GLN A 369 2.97 84.74 -25.74
C GLN A 369 2.41 85.83 -26.69
N ARG A 370 2.16 85.45 -27.95
CA ARG A 370 1.36 86.24 -28.93
C ARG A 370 0.06 85.51 -29.28
N PRO A 371 -1.02 86.23 -29.66
CA PRO A 371 -2.33 85.63 -29.95
C PRO A 371 -2.38 84.91 -31.31
N GLY A 372 -3.32 83.96 -31.45
CA GLY A 372 -3.60 83.24 -32.72
C GLY A 372 -4.25 84.10 -33.82
N PRO A 373 -4.76 83.52 -34.94
CA PRO A 373 -5.84 82.52 -34.86
C PRO A 373 -5.95 81.46 -36.01
N LEU A 374 -7.00 80.64 -35.97
CA LEU A 374 -7.81 80.07 -37.09
C LEU A 374 -7.11 79.40 -38.31
N ALA A 375 -7.36 78.10 -38.55
CA ALA A 375 -8.34 77.60 -39.56
C ALA A 375 -8.12 76.14 -40.04
N ALA A 376 -9.27 75.46 -40.27
CA ALA A 376 -9.59 74.46 -41.33
C ALA A 376 -8.98 73.02 -41.37
N ALA A 377 -9.90 72.07 -41.63
CA ALA A 377 -9.77 70.82 -42.43
C ALA A 377 -8.86 69.66 -41.90
N ASP A 378 -9.14 68.37 -42.10
CA ASP A 378 -10.32 67.68 -42.66
C ASP A 378 -10.34 66.16 -42.29
N GLN A 379 -11.54 65.55 -42.28
CA GLN A 379 -11.81 64.09 -42.45
C GLN A 379 -11.24 63.03 -41.44
N PRO A 380 -11.76 61.77 -41.44
CA PRO A 380 -13.18 61.42 -41.37
C PRO A 380 -13.49 60.28 -40.36
N THR A 381 -14.73 60.23 -39.89
CA THR A 381 -15.31 59.08 -39.16
C THR A 381 -15.95 58.06 -40.10
N THR A 382 -15.74 56.76 -39.89
CA THR A 382 -16.60 55.68 -40.43
C THR A 382 -17.44 55.04 -39.30
N PRO A 383 -18.78 55.11 -39.37
CA PRO A 383 -19.71 54.49 -38.42
C PRO A 383 -20.35 53.19 -39.01
N PRO A 384 -21.36 52.56 -38.39
CA PRO A 384 -21.40 51.10 -38.21
C PRO A 384 -22.05 50.31 -39.34
N GLU A 385 -21.69 49.02 -39.44
CA GLU A 385 -22.38 48.05 -40.29
C GLU A 385 -23.38 47.22 -39.47
N ILE A 386 -24.67 47.33 -39.80
CA ILE A 386 -25.75 46.47 -39.33
C ILE A 386 -26.53 45.98 -40.56
N GLN A 387 -26.46 44.68 -40.83
CA GLN A 387 -27.50 43.86 -41.47
C GLN A 387 -27.48 42.54 -40.69
N ASP A 388 -28.50 42.22 -39.89
CA ASP A 388 -29.79 41.66 -40.30
C ASP A 388 -29.68 40.41 -41.20
N GLY A 389 -30.39 39.36 -40.80
CA GLY A 389 -30.11 37.99 -41.20
C GLY A 389 -30.81 36.97 -40.31
N THR A 390 -32.11 37.15 -40.10
CA THR A 390 -32.97 36.23 -39.36
C THR A 390 -32.79 34.77 -39.82
N LYS A 391 -32.35 33.89 -38.92
CA LYS A 391 -32.55 32.43 -39.05
C LYS A 391 -33.15 31.87 -37.76
N PHE A 392 -34.09 30.95 -37.97
CA PHE A 392 -34.88 30.32 -36.92
C PHE A 392 -34.00 29.49 -35.95
N GLY A 393 -34.49 29.35 -34.73
CA GLY A 393 -33.70 28.89 -33.59
C GLY A 393 -33.21 27.44 -33.68
N ASN A 394 -32.04 27.20 -33.08
CA ASN A 394 -31.57 25.87 -32.71
C ASN A 394 -31.73 25.67 -31.20
N LEU A 395 -32.02 24.43 -30.81
CA LEU A 395 -32.21 23.98 -29.43
C LEU A 395 -30.99 24.28 -28.54
N PRO A 396 -31.17 24.50 -27.22
CA PRO A 396 -30.06 24.64 -26.30
C PRO A 396 -29.19 23.38 -26.30
N SER A 397 -27.91 23.54 -26.59
CA SER A 397 -26.91 22.47 -26.43
C SER A 397 -26.72 22.16 -24.94
N PRO A 398 -26.49 20.89 -24.54
CA PRO A 398 -26.26 20.55 -23.14
C PRO A 398 -25.00 21.25 -22.60
N PRO A 399 -24.97 21.61 -21.31
CA PRO A 399 -23.87 22.37 -20.73
C PRO A 399 -22.57 21.56 -20.69
N GLY A 400 -21.68 21.86 -21.63
CA GLY A 400 -20.32 22.28 -21.32
C GLY A 400 -19.42 21.33 -20.52
N LYS A 401 -18.53 20.67 -21.28
CA LYS A 401 -17.14 20.35 -20.89
C LYS A 401 -16.97 19.27 -19.82
N THR A 402 -16.84 18.03 -20.31
CA THR A 402 -15.94 17.04 -19.71
C THR A 402 -14.59 17.68 -19.38
N GLY A 403 -14.11 17.46 -18.16
CA GLY A 403 -12.75 17.83 -17.78
C GLY A 403 -11.74 17.11 -18.66
N SER A 404 -10.69 17.83 -19.08
CA SER A 404 -9.60 17.26 -19.87
C SER A 404 -8.97 16.07 -19.13
N ILE A 405 -9.19 14.86 -19.65
CA ILE A 405 -8.49 13.65 -19.21
C ILE A 405 -7.00 13.90 -19.47
N ARG A 406 -6.18 13.86 -18.41
CA ARG A 406 -4.72 14.00 -18.56
C ARG A 406 -4.22 12.90 -19.50
N ASN A 407 -3.42 13.28 -20.49
CA ASN A 407 -2.90 12.37 -21.52
C ASN A 407 -2.05 11.23 -20.92
N ALA A 408 -2.66 10.10 -20.61
CA ALA A 408 -2.00 8.84 -20.26
C ALA A 408 -1.44 8.15 -21.52
N ALA A 409 -0.63 8.87 -22.30
CA ALA A 409 -0.12 8.42 -23.60
C ALA A 409 1.12 7.50 -23.51
N GLY A 410 1.59 7.20 -22.29
CA GLY A 410 2.71 6.29 -22.02
C GLY A 410 2.33 4.81 -22.17
N PRO A 411 1.35 4.29 -21.38
CA PRO A 411 1.07 2.85 -21.34
C PRO A 411 0.42 2.31 -22.62
N MET A 412 -0.48 3.07 -23.25
CA MET A 412 -1.22 2.68 -24.47
C MET A 412 -0.35 2.26 -25.67
N LYS A 413 0.95 2.59 -25.68
CA LYS A 413 1.87 2.16 -26.73
C LYS A 413 2.43 0.75 -26.54
N LEU A 414 2.46 0.20 -25.32
CA LEU A 414 3.09 -1.09 -25.04
C LEU A 414 2.30 -2.25 -25.67
N MET A 415 0.99 -2.31 -25.43
CA MET A 415 0.09 -3.37 -25.91
C MET A 415 0.00 -3.45 -27.44
N ALA A 416 -0.18 -2.30 -28.10
CA ALA A 416 -0.26 -2.23 -29.57
C ALA A 416 1.08 -2.59 -30.28
N ARG A 417 2.20 -2.55 -29.55
CA ARG A 417 3.53 -2.88 -30.07
C ARG A 417 3.92 -4.33 -29.75
N MET A 418 3.60 -4.83 -28.56
CA MET A 418 3.76 -6.24 -28.22
C MET A 418 2.94 -7.15 -29.14
N ALA A 419 1.67 -6.82 -29.40
CA ALA A 419 0.82 -7.62 -30.29
C ALA A 419 1.28 -7.68 -31.77
N LYS A 420 2.20 -6.81 -32.20
CA LYS A 420 2.66 -6.73 -33.60
C LYS A 420 4.15 -7.06 -33.82
N GLY A 421 4.96 -7.02 -32.76
CA GLY A 421 6.39 -7.37 -32.83
C GLY A 421 6.82 -8.50 -31.89
N ALA A 422 6.10 -8.75 -30.80
CA ALA A 422 6.59 -9.62 -29.73
C ALA A 422 6.24 -11.10 -29.89
N SER A 423 5.31 -11.52 -30.75
CA SER A 423 4.98 -12.95 -30.92
C SER A 423 6.10 -13.80 -31.54
N ALA A 424 7.18 -13.16 -32.03
CA ALA A 424 8.39 -13.83 -32.52
C ALA A 424 9.58 -13.75 -31.53
N ALA A 425 9.48 -12.90 -30.50
CA ALA A 425 10.55 -12.66 -29.51
C ALA A 425 10.19 -13.21 -28.13
N LEU A 426 8.93 -13.11 -27.73
CA LEU A 426 8.33 -13.88 -26.66
C LEU A 426 8.05 -15.27 -27.23
N GLY A 427 8.70 -16.30 -26.67
CA GLY A 427 8.50 -17.69 -27.09
C GLY A 427 7.03 -18.13 -26.96
N ALA A 428 6.67 -19.23 -27.63
CA ALA A 428 5.32 -19.77 -27.50
C ALA A 428 4.98 -20.02 -26.01
N PRO A 429 3.79 -19.59 -25.53
CA PRO A 429 3.45 -19.67 -24.11
C PRO A 429 3.41 -21.14 -23.68
N LYS A 430 3.96 -21.45 -22.51
CA LYS A 430 4.11 -22.84 -22.05
C LYS A 430 2.75 -23.53 -21.93
N VAL A 431 2.69 -24.81 -22.32
CA VAL A 431 1.51 -25.67 -22.15
C VAL A 431 1.91 -26.89 -21.32
N PRO A 432 1.14 -27.28 -20.28
CA PRO A 432 0.01 -26.56 -19.70
C PRO A 432 0.45 -25.32 -18.92
N CYS A 433 -0.50 -24.41 -18.69
CA CYS A 433 -0.35 -23.26 -17.80
C CYS A 433 -1.33 -23.43 -16.63
N GLN A 434 -0.85 -23.36 -15.39
CA GLN A 434 -1.66 -23.68 -14.20
C GLN A 434 -1.30 -22.76 -13.03
N TRP A 435 -1.45 -21.44 -13.16
CA TRP A 435 -1.13 -20.50 -12.07
C TRP A 435 -1.96 -20.77 -10.80
N TYR A 436 -3.22 -21.20 -10.97
CA TYR A 436 -4.08 -21.63 -9.86
C TYR A 436 -3.44 -22.71 -8.97
N SER A 437 -2.56 -23.58 -9.51
CA SER A 437 -1.91 -24.65 -8.75
C SER A 437 -0.90 -24.15 -7.70
N LYS A 438 -0.52 -22.86 -7.76
CA LYS A 438 0.36 -22.24 -6.76
C LYS A 438 -0.38 -21.91 -5.46
N PHE A 439 -1.71 -21.80 -5.50
CA PHE A 439 -2.52 -21.53 -4.32
C PHE A 439 -3.17 -22.81 -3.78
N ASN A 440 -2.71 -23.26 -2.61
CA ASN A 440 -3.23 -24.46 -1.93
C ASN A 440 -4.37 -24.16 -0.93
N GLY A 441 -4.84 -22.92 -0.86
CA GLY A 441 -5.91 -22.50 0.05
C GLY A 441 -7.31 -22.60 -0.56
N ILE A 442 -8.31 -22.14 0.20
CA ILE A 442 -9.70 -22.05 -0.27
C ILE A 442 -9.88 -20.73 -1.02
N TRP A 443 -10.41 -20.79 -2.25
CA TRP A 443 -10.71 -19.60 -3.03
C TRP A 443 -11.87 -18.82 -2.40
N GLY A 444 -11.66 -17.54 -2.10
CA GLY A 444 -12.69 -16.70 -1.48
C GLY A 444 -13.94 -16.55 -2.37
N TYR A 445 -15.12 -16.64 -1.76
CA TYR A 445 -16.39 -16.47 -2.47
C TYR A 445 -16.70 -15.00 -2.84
N TYR A 446 -16.24 -14.05 -2.02
CA TYR A 446 -16.35 -12.59 -2.23
C TYR A 446 -17.74 -12.04 -2.57
N GLY A 447 -18.81 -12.75 -2.17
CA GLY A 447 -20.20 -12.38 -2.46
C GLY A 447 -20.66 -12.70 -3.89
N ASN A 448 -19.84 -13.39 -4.69
CA ASN A 448 -19.94 -13.42 -6.15
C ASN A 448 -21.36 -13.77 -6.68
N LYS A 449 -22.03 -14.81 -6.16
CA LYS A 449 -23.42 -15.17 -6.55
C LYS A 449 -24.52 -14.60 -5.63
N THR A 450 -24.20 -14.07 -4.44
CA THR A 450 -25.22 -13.50 -3.52
C THR A 450 -25.41 -11.99 -3.69
N ALA A 451 -24.39 -11.28 -4.17
CA ALA A 451 -24.36 -9.82 -4.29
C ALA A 451 -23.93 -9.35 -5.70
N ASN A 452 -23.85 -10.27 -6.68
CA ASN A 452 -23.45 -10.01 -8.07
C ASN A 452 -22.08 -9.32 -8.22
N THR A 453 -21.18 -9.53 -7.27
CA THR A 453 -19.83 -8.94 -7.18
C THR A 453 -18.80 -9.61 -8.09
N CYS A 454 -19.23 -10.25 -9.18
CA CYS A 454 -18.41 -11.17 -9.98
C CYS A 454 -17.12 -10.54 -10.52
N THR A 455 -17.13 -9.26 -10.90
CA THR A 455 -15.94 -8.52 -11.35
C THR A 455 -14.93 -8.26 -10.24
N ALA A 456 -15.37 -7.85 -9.06
CA ALA A 456 -14.50 -7.63 -7.90
C ALA A 456 -13.95 -8.95 -7.33
N ALA A 457 -14.79 -10.00 -7.31
CA ALA A 457 -14.36 -11.34 -6.94
C ALA A 457 -13.28 -11.86 -7.90
N ALA A 458 -13.47 -11.66 -9.21
CA ALA A 458 -12.49 -12.04 -10.23
C ALA A 458 -11.15 -11.28 -10.05
N ALA A 459 -11.19 -9.97 -9.82
CA ALA A 459 -10.00 -9.19 -9.49
C ALA A 459 -9.28 -9.71 -8.23
N ALA A 460 -10.02 -10.06 -7.17
CA ALA A 460 -9.46 -10.67 -5.96
C ALA A 460 -8.82 -12.05 -6.23
N HIS A 461 -9.36 -12.85 -7.15
CA HIS A 461 -8.75 -14.13 -7.55
C HIS A 461 -7.44 -13.95 -8.35
N LEU A 462 -7.30 -12.88 -9.14
CA LEU A 462 -6.01 -12.53 -9.76
C LEU A 462 -4.96 -12.17 -8.69
N ILE A 463 -5.32 -11.34 -7.71
CA ILE A 463 -4.43 -10.97 -6.59
C ILE A 463 -3.90 -12.21 -5.86
N ILE A 464 -4.82 -13.14 -5.51
CA ILE A 464 -4.45 -14.42 -4.86
C ILE A 464 -3.49 -15.21 -5.75
N SER A 465 -3.76 -15.32 -7.06
CA SER A 465 -2.90 -16.04 -8.01
C SER A 465 -1.48 -15.46 -8.03
N TRP A 466 -1.35 -14.14 -8.25
CA TRP A 466 -0.05 -13.47 -8.33
C TRP A 466 0.75 -13.60 -7.02
N LYS A 467 0.09 -13.41 -5.87
CA LYS A 467 0.74 -13.59 -4.55
C LYS A 467 1.13 -15.04 -4.29
N ALA A 468 0.35 -16.01 -4.77
CA ALA A 468 0.66 -17.42 -4.66
C ALA A 468 1.84 -17.86 -5.54
N VAL A 469 2.05 -17.23 -6.69
CA VAL A 469 3.23 -17.50 -7.52
C VAL A 469 4.52 -17.11 -6.80
N ASN A 470 4.53 -15.97 -6.11
CA ASN A 470 5.72 -15.49 -5.37
C ASN A 470 5.90 -16.15 -4.00
N ASN A 471 4.81 -16.38 -3.25
CA ASN A 471 4.86 -16.88 -1.89
C ASN A 471 3.72 -17.89 -1.61
N PRO A 472 3.78 -19.10 -2.19
CA PRO A 472 2.72 -20.10 -2.07
C PRO A 472 2.46 -20.59 -0.64
N ALA A 473 3.43 -20.36 0.28
CA ALA A 473 3.33 -20.76 1.68
C ALA A 473 2.66 -19.69 2.58
N ASN A 474 2.50 -18.45 2.14
CA ASN A 474 1.95 -17.35 2.94
C ASN A 474 1.20 -16.33 2.06
N VAL A 475 0.15 -16.78 1.38
CA VAL A 475 -0.66 -15.94 0.49
C VAL A 475 -1.60 -15.07 1.31
N ALA A 476 -1.30 -13.77 1.38
CA ALA A 476 -2.17 -12.78 2.01
C ALA A 476 -3.46 -12.61 1.18
N LEU A 477 -4.57 -13.16 1.68
CA LEU A 477 -5.87 -13.10 1.00
C LEU A 477 -6.48 -11.69 1.12
N PRO A 478 -7.05 -11.14 0.03
CA PRO A 478 -7.89 -9.95 0.10
C PRO A 478 -9.02 -10.14 1.11
N LEU A 479 -9.18 -9.19 2.03
CA LEU A 479 -10.29 -9.20 2.99
C LEU A 479 -11.62 -9.08 2.25
N VAL A 480 -12.63 -9.87 2.63
CA VAL A 480 -13.96 -9.83 2.00
C VAL A 480 -14.56 -8.42 2.05
N SER A 481 -14.40 -7.70 3.17
CA SER A 481 -14.83 -6.31 3.31
C SER A 481 -14.12 -5.37 2.32
N ALA A 482 -12.82 -5.56 2.05
CA ALA A 482 -12.08 -4.72 1.11
C ALA A 482 -12.49 -4.97 -0.36
N VAL A 483 -12.84 -6.22 -0.71
CA VAL A 483 -13.34 -6.55 -2.05
C VAL A 483 -14.75 -5.99 -2.28
N LEU A 484 -15.63 -6.07 -1.26
CA LEU A 484 -16.98 -5.50 -1.32
C LEU A 484 -16.98 -3.96 -1.29
N ASP A 485 -16.08 -3.35 -0.52
CA ASP A 485 -15.87 -1.89 -0.50
C ASP A 485 -15.37 -1.39 -1.86
N ALA A 486 -14.40 -2.07 -2.46
CA ALA A 486 -13.91 -1.76 -3.81
C ALA A 486 -15.01 -1.90 -4.88
N TYR A 487 -15.84 -2.95 -4.80
CA TYR A 487 -16.99 -3.12 -5.69
C TYR A 487 -17.98 -1.96 -5.60
N THR A 488 -18.41 -1.60 -4.39
CA THR A 488 -19.35 -0.50 -4.15
C THR A 488 -18.77 0.84 -4.63
N LYS A 489 -17.49 1.13 -4.32
CA LYS A 489 -16.83 2.37 -4.72
C LYS A 489 -16.52 2.47 -6.21
N ALA A 490 -16.37 1.34 -6.90
CA ALA A 490 -16.30 1.28 -8.36
C ALA A 490 -17.67 1.52 -9.04
N GLY A 491 -18.75 1.70 -8.26
CA GLY A 491 -20.11 1.90 -8.75
C GLY A 491 -20.90 0.61 -8.95
N GLY A 492 -20.52 -0.48 -8.28
CA GLY A 492 -21.23 -1.75 -8.34
C GLY A 492 -22.61 -1.70 -7.66
N THR A 493 -23.56 -2.43 -8.23
CA THR A 493 -24.97 -2.42 -7.82
C THR A 493 -25.53 -3.84 -7.69
N ALA A 494 -26.83 -4.00 -7.38
CA ALA A 494 -27.48 -5.30 -7.46
C ALA A 494 -27.47 -5.90 -8.88
N ASP A 495 -27.37 -5.06 -9.92
CA ASP A 495 -27.34 -5.49 -11.34
C ASP A 495 -25.91 -5.81 -11.84
N GLY A 496 -24.90 -5.75 -10.96
CA GLY A 496 -23.50 -5.98 -11.29
C GLY A 496 -22.67 -4.71 -11.45
N LEU A 497 -21.52 -4.87 -12.11
CA LEU A 497 -20.51 -3.85 -12.41
C LEU A 497 -19.77 -4.24 -13.69
N SER A 498 -19.38 -3.28 -14.54
CA SER A 498 -18.56 -3.57 -15.73
C SER A 498 -17.11 -3.89 -15.37
N ILE A 499 -16.45 -4.76 -16.15
CA ILE A 499 -15.02 -5.06 -15.93
C ILE A 499 -14.17 -3.79 -16.04
N PHE A 500 -14.49 -2.90 -17.00
CA PHE A 500 -13.79 -1.63 -17.17
C PHE A 500 -13.84 -0.73 -15.93
N ASN A 501 -15.01 -0.52 -15.31
CA ASN A 501 -15.12 0.31 -14.12
C ASN A 501 -14.36 -0.29 -12.93
N MET A 502 -14.42 -1.62 -12.78
CA MET A 502 -13.66 -2.34 -11.74
C MET A 502 -12.15 -2.18 -11.94
N LEU A 503 -11.66 -2.33 -13.18
CA LEU A 503 -10.24 -2.17 -13.51
C LEU A 503 -9.76 -0.73 -13.33
N PHE A 504 -10.56 0.26 -13.74
CA PHE A 504 -10.25 1.67 -13.56
C PHE A 504 -10.16 2.04 -12.06
N TYR A 505 -11.11 1.57 -11.25
CA TYR A 505 -11.04 1.74 -9.79
C TYR A 505 -9.81 1.03 -9.20
N TRP A 506 -9.51 -0.19 -9.65
CA TRP A 506 -8.37 -0.96 -9.16
C TRP A 506 -7.02 -0.29 -9.49
N GLN A 507 -6.90 0.36 -10.66
CA GLN A 507 -5.72 1.16 -11.04
C GLN A 507 -5.56 2.43 -10.18
N ASP A 508 -6.65 3.11 -9.84
CA ASP A 508 -6.62 4.42 -9.16
C ASP A 508 -6.67 4.34 -7.61
N LYS A 509 -7.28 3.27 -7.06
CA LYS A 509 -7.58 3.15 -5.61
C LYS A 509 -7.14 1.83 -4.99
N GLY A 510 -6.90 0.80 -5.80
CA GLY A 510 -6.51 -0.52 -5.31
C GLY A 510 -7.66 -1.35 -4.74
N ILE A 511 -7.39 -2.63 -4.49
CA ILE A 511 -8.28 -3.55 -3.75
C ILE A 511 -7.49 -4.08 -2.55
N GLY A 512 -7.89 -3.72 -1.33
CA GLY A 512 -7.15 -4.12 -0.12
C GLY A 512 -5.71 -3.59 -0.01
N GLY A 513 -5.35 -2.59 -0.82
CA GLY A 513 -3.99 -2.04 -0.96
C GLY A 513 -3.26 -2.49 -2.23
N ASP A 514 -3.76 -3.50 -2.93
CA ASP A 514 -3.14 -4.02 -4.16
C ASP A 514 -3.60 -3.20 -5.38
N ILE A 515 -2.66 -2.66 -6.15
CA ILE A 515 -2.91 -1.77 -7.29
C ILE A 515 -2.36 -2.40 -8.58
N VAL A 516 -3.10 -2.25 -9.68
CA VAL A 516 -2.62 -2.59 -11.03
C VAL A 516 -2.05 -1.36 -11.71
N GLY A 517 -0.91 -1.50 -12.39
CA GLY A 517 -0.29 -0.38 -13.11
C GLY A 517 -1.03 -0.03 -14.41
N ASP A 518 -1.52 -1.04 -15.12
CA ASP A 518 -2.26 -0.88 -16.36
C ASP A 518 -3.20 -2.07 -16.62
N PHE A 519 -4.12 -1.92 -17.57
CA PHE A 519 -5.03 -2.98 -18.00
C PHE A 519 -5.43 -2.83 -19.47
N GLN A 520 -5.70 -3.95 -20.15
CA GLN A 520 -5.97 -3.96 -21.59
C GLN A 520 -7.12 -4.90 -21.93
N LYS A 521 -8.01 -4.45 -22.83
CA LYS A 521 -9.02 -5.31 -23.43
C LYS A 521 -8.38 -6.24 -24.45
N VAL A 522 -8.58 -7.54 -24.26
CA VAL A 522 -8.24 -8.60 -25.19
C VAL A 522 -9.42 -8.80 -26.15
N LYS A 523 -9.12 -9.19 -27.40
CA LYS A 523 -10.14 -9.51 -28.39
C LYS A 523 -11.05 -10.64 -27.88
N ALA A 524 -12.36 -10.39 -27.81
CA ALA A 524 -13.33 -11.41 -27.42
C ALA A 524 -13.33 -12.57 -28.41
N ASN A 525 -13.65 -13.77 -27.92
CA ASN A 525 -13.71 -15.03 -28.69
C ASN A 525 -12.39 -15.42 -29.38
N ASP A 526 -11.26 -14.85 -28.94
CA ASP A 526 -9.92 -15.21 -29.40
C ASP A 526 -9.24 -16.09 -28.33
N PHE A 527 -9.31 -17.41 -28.52
CA PHE A 527 -8.84 -18.38 -27.53
C PHE A 527 -7.31 -18.42 -27.41
N ASP A 528 -6.61 -18.30 -28.53
CA ASP A 528 -5.14 -18.29 -28.53
C ASP A 528 -4.59 -17.00 -27.88
N THR A 529 -5.23 -15.85 -28.13
CA THR A 529 -4.89 -14.62 -27.41
C THR A 529 -5.22 -14.71 -25.92
N LEU A 530 -6.30 -15.42 -25.51
CA LEU A 530 -6.57 -15.70 -24.09
C LEU A 530 -5.45 -16.56 -23.45
N LYS A 531 -4.94 -17.58 -24.14
CA LYS A 531 -3.83 -18.42 -23.64
C LYS A 531 -2.58 -17.57 -23.44
N MET A 532 -2.19 -16.78 -24.44
CA MET A 532 -1.07 -15.82 -24.33
C MET A 532 -1.28 -14.84 -23.17
N ALA A 533 -2.45 -14.21 -23.09
CA ALA A 533 -2.83 -13.28 -22.03
C ALA A 533 -2.69 -13.90 -20.63
N THR A 534 -3.28 -15.08 -20.43
CA THR A 534 -3.23 -15.84 -19.17
C THR A 534 -1.80 -16.23 -18.77
N PHE A 535 -0.96 -16.60 -19.74
CA PHE A 535 0.43 -16.95 -19.49
C PHE A 535 1.27 -15.72 -19.10
N TRP A 536 1.30 -14.68 -19.93
CA TRP A 536 2.20 -13.53 -19.75
C TRP A 536 1.75 -12.56 -18.64
N TYR A 537 0.46 -12.49 -18.30
CA TYR A 537 -0.10 -11.58 -17.27
C TYR A 537 -0.63 -12.30 -16.02
N GLY A 538 -0.44 -13.61 -15.90
CA GLY A 538 -0.78 -14.39 -14.70
C GLY A 538 -2.27 -14.69 -14.52
N GLY A 539 -3.08 -14.25 -15.48
CA GLY A 539 -4.49 -14.54 -15.59
C GLY A 539 -5.21 -13.56 -16.51
N SER A 540 -6.50 -13.79 -16.73
CA SER A 540 -7.41 -12.89 -17.47
C SER A 540 -8.77 -12.83 -16.78
N LEU A 541 -9.41 -11.66 -16.78
CA LEU A 541 -10.84 -11.53 -16.43
C LEU A 541 -11.66 -11.80 -17.70
N VAL A 542 -12.64 -12.70 -17.63
CA VAL A 542 -13.52 -13.05 -18.77
C VAL A 542 -14.97 -12.88 -18.36
N SER A 543 -15.71 -12.06 -19.12
CA SER A 543 -17.16 -11.90 -18.99
C SER A 543 -17.88 -12.89 -19.90
N LEU A 544 -18.68 -13.76 -19.31
CA LEU A 544 -19.46 -14.81 -19.98
C LEU A 544 -20.95 -14.48 -19.88
N ASN A 545 -21.68 -14.54 -20.98
CA ASN A 545 -23.14 -14.57 -20.94
C ASN A 545 -23.62 -16.00 -20.63
N LEU A 546 -23.59 -16.36 -19.34
CA LEU A 546 -23.80 -17.74 -18.90
C LEU A 546 -25.21 -18.26 -19.25
N PRO A 547 -25.33 -19.50 -19.75
CA PRO A 547 -26.62 -20.16 -19.92
C PRO A 547 -27.32 -20.37 -18.58
N GLY A 548 -28.65 -20.43 -18.60
CA GLY A 548 -29.46 -20.63 -17.39
C GLY A 548 -29.10 -21.92 -16.66
N THR A 549 -28.87 -23.02 -17.41
CA THR A 549 -28.52 -24.31 -16.79
C THR A 549 -27.21 -24.27 -15.99
N ILE A 550 -26.25 -23.43 -16.40
CA ILE A 550 -24.96 -23.28 -15.68
C ILE A 550 -25.10 -22.36 -14.46
N GLN A 551 -26.02 -21.38 -14.52
CA GLN A 551 -26.32 -20.49 -13.40
C GLN A 551 -27.11 -21.22 -12.28
N ASP A 552 -28.01 -22.12 -12.69
CA ASP A 552 -28.82 -22.97 -11.82
C ASP A 552 -27.97 -24.09 -11.20
N ASP A 553 -27.25 -24.89 -12.02
CA ASP A 553 -26.23 -25.82 -11.52
C ASP A 553 -24.91 -25.10 -11.22
N ALA A 554 -24.98 -24.19 -10.24
CA ALA A 554 -23.80 -23.52 -9.72
C ALA A 554 -22.83 -24.47 -8.99
N ALA A 555 -23.19 -25.75 -8.81
CA ALA A 555 -22.34 -26.78 -8.22
C ALA A 555 -21.38 -27.42 -9.23
N SER A 556 -21.73 -27.43 -10.51
CA SER A 556 -20.87 -27.96 -11.58
C SER A 556 -19.51 -27.28 -11.62
N THR A 557 -18.46 -28.12 -11.65
CA THR A 557 -17.08 -27.73 -11.88
C THR A 557 -16.65 -27.84 -13.35
N ARG A 558 -17.56 -28.23 -14.26
CA ARG A 558 -17.27 -28.29 -15.71
C ARG A 558 -18.35 -27.58 -16.52
N TRP A 559 -17.95 -26.60 -17.33
CA TRP A 559 -18.83 -25.81 -18.19
C TRP A 559 -18.55 -26.14 -19.66
N SER A 560 -19.50 -26.88 -20.24
CA SER A 560 -19.58 -27.21 -21.66
C SER A 560 -20.89 -26.64 -22.23
N ILE A 561 -21.01 -26.55 -23.57
CA ILE A 561 -22.23 -25.98 -24.18
C ILE A 561 -23.44 -26.87 -23.82
N PRO A 562 -24.47 -26.36 -23.11
CA PRO A 562 -25.65 -27.15 -22.81
C PRO A 562 -26.48 -27.38 -24.07
N ALA A 563 -27.12 -28.54 -24.17
CA ALA A 563 -27.96 -28.88 -25.31
C ALA A 563 -29.19 -27.96 -25.38
N GLY A 564 -29.25 -27.10 -26.40
CA GLY A 564 -30.38 -26.21 -26.67
C GLY A 564 -30.48 -24.94 -25.82
N ASP A 565 -29.59 -24.71 -24.85
CA ASP A 565 -29.68 -23.52 -23.99
C ASP A 565 -29.11 -22.27 -24.70
N PRO A 566 -29.92 -21.21 -24.92
CA PRO A 566 -29.43 -19.94 -25.46
C PRO A 566 -28.43 -19.26 -24.50
N PRO A 567 -27.73 -18.22 -24.95
CA PRO A 567 -27.05 -17.30 -24.03
C PRO A 567 -28.06 -16.75 -23.02
N GLY A 568 -27.66 -16.65 -21.75
CA GLY A 568 -28.55 -16.19 -20.70
C GLY A 568 -28.89 -14.70 -20.77
N LYS A 569 -29.49 -14.23 -19.68
CA LYS A 569 -29.81 -12.80 -19.47
C LYS A 569 -28.80 -12.12 -18.54
N SER A 570 -27.89 -12.87 -17.91
CA SER A 570 -26.94 -12.36 -16.92
C SER A 570 -25.51 -12.54 -17.43
N LEU A 571 -24.73 -11.45 -17.38
CA LEU A 571 -23.29 -11.54 -17.53
C LEU A 571 -22.66 -12.00 -16.22
N HIS A 572 -21.59 -12.78 -16.32
CA HIS A 572 -20.85 -13.29 -15.16
C HIS A 572 -19.36 -13.25 -15.46
N THR A 573 -18.59 -12.64 -14.56
CA THR A 573 -17.13 -12.53 -14.72
C THR A 573 -16.42 -13.63 -13.93
N VAL A 574 -15.45 -14.28 -14.58
CA VAL A 574 -14.56 -15.29 -14.00
C VAL A 574 -13.10 -14.92 -14.23
N THR A 575 -12.21 -15.51 -13.43
CA THR A 575 -10.76 -15.32 -13.59
C THR A 575 -10.12 -16.57 -14.17
N VAL A 576 -9.68 -16.50 -15.42
CA VAL A 576 -8.90 -17.57 -16.06
C VAL A 576 -7.47 -17.54 -15.52
N LEU A 577 -7.01 -18.64 -14.93
CA LEU A 577 -5.69 -18.81 -14.31
C LEU A 577 -4.88 -19.96 -14.92
N GLY A 578 -5.38 -20.58 -15.99
CA GLY A 578 -4.69 -21.68 -16.64
C GLY A 578 -5.41 -22.23 -17.86
N TYR A 579 -4.71 -23.10 -18.57
CA TYR A 579 -5.20 -23.85 -19.73
C TYR A 579 -4.36 -25.12 -19.92
N ASP A 580 -4.93 -26.12 -20.60
CA ASP A 580 -4.27 -27.38 -20.93
C ASP A 580 -3.98 -27.55 -22.43
N THR A 581 -3.47 -28.73 -22.81
CA THR A 581 -3.31 -29.16 -24.21
C THR A 581 -4.64 -29.32 -24.93
N ASP A 582 -5.68 -29.73 -24.21
CA ASP A 582 -6.96 -30.18 -24.77
C ASP A 582 -7.95 -29.02 -25.01
N ASP A 583 -7.42 -27.80 -25.19
CA ASP A 583 -8.19 -26.56 -25.35
C ASP A 583 -9.29 -26.38 -24.28
N THR A 584 -8.94 -26.71 -23.04
CA THR A 584 -9.70 -26.36 -21.83
C THR A 584 -9.00 -25.23 -21.09
N ILE A 585 -9.78 -24.38 -20.43
CA ILE A 585 -9.28 -23.33 -19.53
C ILE A 585 -9.75 -23.60 -18.10
N PHE A 586 -8.90 -23.22 -17.14
CA PHE A 586 -9.19 -23.31 -15.71
C PHE A 586 -9.46 -21.91 -15.19
N ALA A 587 -10.69 -21.67 -14.76
CA ALA A 587 -11.12 -20.39 -14.22
C ALA A 587 -11.53 -20.52 -12.75
N VAL A 588 -11.43 -19.43 -11.98
CA VAL A 588 -12.00 -19.34 -10.64
C VAL A 588 -13.35 -18.64 -10.72
N SER A 589 -14.36 -19.27 -10.13
CA SER A 589 -15.73 -18.76 -10.04
C SER A 589 -16.37 -19.27 -8.75
N TRP A 590 -17.19 -18.45 -8.08
CA TRP A 590 -17.95 -18.85 -6.87
C TRP A 590 -17.12 -19.58 -5.80
N GLY A 591 -15.86 -19.22 -5.61
CA GLY A 591 -14.96 -19.83 -4.61
C GLY A 591 -14.43 -21.22 -4.96
N ARG A 592 -14.48 -21.63 -6.24
CA ARG A 592 -13.92 -22.90 -6.74
C ARG A 592 -13.23 -22.71 -8.10
N ILE A 593 -12.41 -23.69 -8.47
CA ILE A 593 -11.93 -23.83 -9.85
C ILE A 593 -13.04 -24.50 -10.68
N VAL A 594 -13.27 -23.98 -11.88
CA VAL A 594 -14.13 -24.55 -12.92
C VAL A 594 -13.32 -24.78 -14.20
N THR A 595 -13.52 -25.93 -14.84
CA THR A 595 -12.99 -26.25 -16.17
C THR A 595 -13.98 -25.78 -17.22
N ILE A 596 -13.55 -24.98 -18.17
CA ILE A 596 -14.39 -24.45 -19.24
C ILE A 596 -13.83 -24.94 -20.59
N ASP A 597 -14.70 -25.52 -21.42
CA ASP A 597 -14.33 -25.97 -22.76
C ASP A 597 -14.16 -24.76 -23.71
N ARG A 598 -13.19 -24.80 -24.64
CA ARG A 598 -13.00 -23.75 -25.66
C ARG A 598 -14.29 -23.33 -26.37
N SER A 599 -15.12 -24.30 -26.76
CA SER A 599 -16.39 -24.05 -27.44
C SER A 599 -17.38 -23.28 -26.57
N PHE A 600 -17.37 -23.49 -25.25
CA PHE A 600 -18.18 -22.71 -24.30
C PHE A 600 -17.66 -21.27 -24.21
N TYR A 601 -16.35 -21.08 -24.08
CA TYR A 601 -15.73 -19.74 -24.09
C TYR A 601 -16.05 -18.99 -25.38
N GLU A 602 -15.79 -19.58 -26.56
CA GLU A 602 -16.00 -18.92 -27.86
C GLU A 602 -17.49 -18.62 -28.15
N LYS A 603 -18.43 -19.39 -27.58
CA LYS A 603 -19.88 -19.17 -27.72
C LYS A 603 -20.41 -18.08 -26.78
N TYR A 604 -19.92 -18.01 -25.53
CA TYR A 604 -20.54 -17.19 -24.49
C TYR A 604 -19.71 -15.99 -24.02
N ASN A 605 -18.43 -15.90 -24.36
CA ASN A 605 -17.60 -14.73 -24.02
C ASN A 605 -18.12 -13.44 -24.70
N GLN A 606 -18.18 -12.37 -23.92
CA GLN A 606 -18.52 -11.01 -24.35
C GLN A 606 -17.31 -10.08 -24.33
N GLU A 607 -16.43 -10.23 -23.33
CA GLU A 607 -15.18 -9.49 -23.24
C GLU A 607 -14.14 -10.19 -22.35
N THR A 608 -12.89 -10.11 -22.79
CA THR A 608 -11.71 -10.57 -22.05
C THR A 608 -10.84 -9.35 -21.72
N TRP A 609 -10.29 -9.28 -20.52
CA TRP A 609 -9.36 -8.24 -20.08
C TRP A 609 -8.17 -8.84 -19.35
N VAL A 610 -7.00 -8.21 -19.47
CA VAL A 610 -5.82 -8.45 -18.62
C VAL A 610 -5.52 -7.22 -17.77
N ALA A 611 -4.90 -7.45 -16.62
CA ALA A 611 -4.39 -6.41 -15.74
C ALA A 611 -2.95 -6.72 -15.35
N ILE A 612 -2.14 -5.68 -15.12
CA ILE A 612 -0.71 -5.81 -14.83
C ILE A 612 -0.48 -5.39 -13.37
N SER A 613 -0.18 -6.35 -12.49
CA SER A 613 0.26 -6.03 -11.13
C SER A 613 1.70 -5.49 -11.14
N THR A 614 1.91 -4.34 -10.49
CA THR A 614 3.22 -3.71 -10.32
C THR A 614 3.98 -4.23 -9.09
N THR A 615 3.30 -4.95 -8.19
CA THR A 615 3.82 -5.33 -6.86
C THR A 615 3.99 -6.83 -6.68
N ASP A 616 3.15 -7.62 -7.35
CA ASP A 616 3.13 -9.08 -7.21
C ASP A 616 3.62 -9.73 -8.50
N TRP A 617 2.97 -9.50 -9.65
CA TRP A 617 3.28 -10.25 -10.87
C TRP A 617 4.68 -9.97 -11.43
N LEU A 618 5.15 -8.72 -11.37
CA LEU A 618 6.45 -8.29 -11.90
C LEU A 618 7.60 -8.35 -10.89
N ASN A 619 7.41 -8.97 -9.73
CA ASN A 619 8.31 -8.86 -8.57
C ASN A 619 9.04 -10.20 -8.24
N GLY A 620 9.38 -10.99 -9.26
CA GLY A 620 10.10 -12.25 -9.05
C GLY A 620 10.55 -12.96 -10.34
N GLU A 621 11.58 -13.80 -10.21
CA GLU A 621 12.20 -14.58 -11.30
C GLU A 621 11.22 -15.52 -12.06
N VAL A 622 10.04 -15.73 -11.50
CA VAL A 622 9.06 -16.73 -11.98
C VAL A 622 8.02 -16.11 -12.90
N SER A 623 8.04 -14.79 -13.16
CA SER A 623 7.16 -14.24 -14.20
C SER A 623 7.61 -12.96 -14.93
N PRO A 624 7.45 -12.92 -16.28
CA PRO A 624 7.19 -14.06 -17.15
C PRO A 624 8.51 -14.81 -17.44
N SER A 625 8.49 -16.13 -17.24
CA SER A 625 9.69 -16.99 -17.32
C SER A 625 10.57 -16.70 -18.53
N ASP A 626 11.87 -16.53 -18.27
CA ASP A 626 12.99 -16.36 -19.20
C ASP A 626 13.19 -14.96 -19.82
N ALA A 627 12.34 -13.96 -19.54
CA ALA A 627 12.67 -12.57 -19.81
C ALA A 627 13.41 -11.95 -18.62
N THR A 628 14.71 -11.64 -18.76
CA THR A 628 15.42 -10.88 -17.73
C THR A 628 14.82 -9.48 -17.58
N GLU A 629 14.90 -8.90 -16.38
CA GLU A 629 14.55 -7.49 -16.14
C GLU A 629 15.31 -6.58 -17.13
N GLU A 630 16.59 -6.89 -17.35
CA GLU A 630 17.43 -6.25 -18.36
C GLU A 630 16.94 -6.46 -19.80
N ALA A 631 16.28 -7.56 -20.16
CA ALA A 631 15.66 -7.74 -21.48
C ALA A 631 14.36 -6.93 -21.62
N LEU A 632 13.58 -6.77 -20.55
CA LEU A 632 12.45 -5.85 -20.51
C LEU A 632 12.94 -4.39 -20.64
N GLU A 633 13.93 -4.00 -19.85
CA GLU A 633 14.48 -2.64 -19.81
C GLU A 633 15.30 -2.29 -21.06
N GLN A 634 16.10 -3.20 -21.61
CA GLN A 634 16.79 -2.98 -22.89
C GLN A 634 15.80 -2.92 -24.05
N GLN A 635 14.66 -3.62 -24.01
CA GLN A 635 13.61 -3.43 -25.02
C GLN A 635 12.86 -2.10 -24.83
N ILE A 636 12.68 -1.63 -23.60
CA ILE A 636 12.16 -0.26 -23.33
C ILE A 636 13.16 0.81 -23.78
N THR A 637 14.46 0.58 -23.59
CA THR A 637 15.55 1.56 -23.80
C THR A 637 16.06 1.60 -25.23
N THR A 638 16.34 0.46 -25.87
CA THR A 638 16.81 0.41 -27.26
C THR A 638 15.76 0.98 -28.22
N PHE A 639 14.48 0.81 -27.89
CA PHE A 639 13.36 1.34 -28.66
C PHE A 639 13.06 2.83 -28.40
N SER A 640 13.69 3.44 -27.37
CA SER A 640 13.61 4.89 -27.12
C SER A 640 14.74 5.68 -27.80
N GLN A 641 15.78 5.01 -28.30
CA GLN A 641 16.96 5.63 -28.95
C GLN A 641 16.98 5.53 -30.48
N GLN A 642 16.01 4.85 -31.10
CA GLN A 642 15.85 4.74 -32.56
C GLN A 642 14.69 5.60 -33.10
N VAL A 643 14.28 6.62 -32.33
CA VAL A 643 13.30 7.67 -32.67
C VAL A 643 13.83 9.01 -32.16
#